data_AF-A0A1V0BHV5-F1
#
_entry.id   AF-A0A1V0BHV5-F1
#
_cell.length_a   1.000
_cell.length_b   1.000
_cell.length_c   1.000
_cell.angle_alpha   90.00
_cell.angle_beta   90.00
_cell.angle_gamma   90.00
#
_symmetry.space_group_name_H-M   'P 1'
#
loop_
_entity.id
_entity.type
_entity.pdbx_description
1 polymer ?
#
loop_
_entity_poly.entity_id
_entity_poly.type
_entity_poly.pdbx_seq_one_letter_code
_entity_poly.pdbx_strand_id
1 'polypeptide(L)'
;MARRRKLGSGVSGDLDPLVRLWMLRLLVLLGGQREFLGTHGFRNDAVAVALGLGHWVDEAEFDLPDYLKRGEGSSSEFEVKRVKRALRQMHQQAEDSKPQTVASEFMRRNMHRLAELVGLDETDCKILTFVVVIHNERLLDDTGDLLGQLSSSRVFQVLSVLLELPETAVRTALGAQGILARSGLVSVERRGASTLCNKLNLLSDVFADLMVSADTDPLGLLKGTVAPSPQGTLSLADYAHIQPSLDILQPYLQHTAQTCRRGVNIFLHGAPGTGKSELARALAQELGCELFEVSSEDEDGDPINGEHRLRAFRAAQSFFAQRTALVVFDEAEDVFNDGDLMFGRKSTAQVRKAWVNRMLEDNPVPTVWLSNAVRGMDPAFVRRFDMVIELPVPPRKQREQMLRMRCGDLLDAPRIASIAEVDSLAPAVIAKAGGVVRAISQQLGAEKTAAAFEHLVSSTLRAQGHRTPLRQGGADVAMGYDPAFIQADADLEEVARGLVGTQSGRLCLYGPPGTGKTAYGRWLAEQLGMPLTVKRVSDLISPYVGESEQNIARAFRDAQSEQAVLMMDEVDSFLQDRRGAQRGWEVSLVNEMLTQMEAFPGVFIASTNLMDGLDQAALRRFDLKVKFDFLPPQQAWALLCAQCERMQLPAPSDAERAQLARLHSLTPGDFAVVVRQSRFRPVRSAASLIVALEAECAVKQGAGRSMGFV
;
A
#
# COMPACT_ATOMS: atom_id res chain seq x y z
N MET A 1 -9.57 18.24 25.22
CA MET A 1 -8.83 19.28 25.97
C MET A 1 -8.88 20.57 25.16
N ALA A 2 -9.56 21.60 25.67
CA ALA A 2 -9.81 22.85 24.96
C ALA A 2 -8.52 23.70 24.83
N ARG A 3 -7.97 23.81 23.61
CA ARG A 3 -6.88 24.73 23.29
C ARG A 3 -7.45 26.16 23.22
N ARG A 4 -7.08 27.00 24.19
CA ARG A 4 -7.23 28.47 24.12
C ARG A 4 -6.34 29.02 23.00
N ARG A 5 -6.91 29.35 21.83
CA ARG A 5 -6.26 30.20 20.82
C ARG A 5 -6.38 31.67 21.25
N LYS A 6 -5.24 32.37 21.33
CA LYS A 6 -5.12 33.80 21.65
C LYS A 6 -5.80 34.63 20.57
N LEU A 7 -6.63 35.60 20.97
CA LEU A 7 -7.12 36.66 20.09
C LEU A 7 -5.94 37.48 19.56
N GLY A 8 -5.76 37.48 18.24
CA GLY A 8 -4.85 38.37 17.53
C GLY A 8 -5.37 39.81 17.58
N SER A 9 -4.48 40.73 17.91
CA SER A 9 -4.72 42.17 18.05
C SER A 9 -4.98 42.84 16.70
N GLY A 10 -6.20 43.30 16.47
CA GLY A 10 -6.60 44.22 15.40
C GLY A 10 -7.83 45.01 15.83
N VAL A 11 -7.62 46.21 16.38
CA VAL A 11 -8.65 47.07 16.98
C VAL A 11 -9.26 47.99 15.92
N SER A 12 -10.49 47.69 15.49
CA SER A 12 -11.58 48.64 15.23
C SER A 12 -12.88 47.83 15.04
N GLY A 13 -13.73 47.80 16.09
CA GLY A 13 -14.89 46.93 16.20
C GLY A 13 -16.14 47.41 15.46
N ASP A 14 -16.10 47.41 14.13
CA ASP A 14 -17.33 47.41 13.31
C ASP A 14 -17.46 46.03 12.64
N LEU A 15 -18.50 45.29 13.03
CA LEU A 15 -18.86 44.04 12.39
C LEU A 15 -19.18 44.30 10.92
N ASP A 16 -18.66 43.47 10.01
CA ASP A 16 -18.90 43.59 8.58
C ASP A 16 -20.42 43.71 8.29
N PRO A 17 -20.87 44.71 7.49
CA PRO A 17 -22.29 44.94 7.25
C PRO A 17 -23.04 43.71 6.71
N LEU A 18 -22.39 42.87 5.91
CA LEU A 18 -22.97 41.65 5.37
C LEU A 18 -23.08 40.56 6.45
N VAL A 19 -22.06 40.42 7.31
CA VAL A 19 -22.10 39.53 8.48
C VAL A 19 -23.23 39.95 9.43
N ARG A 20 -23.39 41.25 9.65
CA ARG A 20 -24.48 41.82 10.46
C ARG A 20 -25.84 41.44 9.91
N LEU A 21 -26.01 41.59 8.60
CA LEU A 21 -27.25 41.23 7.91
C LEU A 21 -27.56 39.74 8.08
N TRP A 22 -26.59 38.85 7.89
CA TRP A 22 -26.78 37.42 8.08
C TRP A 22 -27.15 37.05 9.52
N MET A 23 -26.48 37.64 10.52
CA MET A 23 -26.85 37.45 11.94
C MET A 23 -28.29 37.90 12.20
N LEU A 24 -28.71 39.05 11.66
CA LEU A 24 -30.07 39.54 11.81
C LEU A 24 -31.11 38.66 11.11
N ARG A 25 -30.81 38.11 9.92
CA ARG A 25 -31.67 37.15 9.22
C ARG A 25 -31.81 35.83 10.00
N LEU A 26 -30.71 35.31 10.58
CA LEU A 26 -30.71 34.14 11.46
C LEU A 26 -31.65 34.34 12.66
N LEU A 27 -31.53 35.49 13.34
CA LEU A 27 -32.32 35.81 14.52
C LEU A 27 -33.79 36.06 14.17
N VAL A 28 -34.05 36.95 13.20
CA VAL A 28 -35.39 37.49 12.93
C VAL A 28 -36.23 36.58 12.03
N LEU A 29 -35.70 36.19 10.86
CA LEU A 29 -36.45 35.45 9.85
C LEU A 29 -36.46 33.94 10.13
N LEU A 30 -35.32 33.40 10.57
CA LEU A 30 -35.15 31.96 10.79
C LEU A 30 -35.50 31.50 12.21
N GLY A 31 -35.78 32.44 13.11
CA GLY A 31 -36.33 32.18 14.44
C GLY A 31 -35.30 32.03 15.56
N GLY A 32 -34.01 32.28 15.31
CA GLY A 32 -32.94 32.18 16.32
C GLY A 32 -33.16 33.07 17.54
N GLN A 33 -33.91 34.17 17.38
CA GLN A 33 -34.36 35.04 18.49
C GLN A 33 -35.09 34.32 19.64
N ARG A 34 -35.67 33.13 19.39
CA ARG A 34 -36.38 32.35 20.42
C ARG A 34 -35.42 31.75 21.44
N GLU A 35 -34.27 31.28 20.98
CA GLU A 35 -33.19 30.78 21.83
C GLU A 35 -32.28 31.91 22.30
N PHE A 36 -32.11 32.97 21.50
CA PHE A 36 -31.29 34.13 21.85
C PHE A 36 -31.78 34.89 23.09
N LEU A 37 -33.11 35.02 23.24
CA LEU A 37 -33.73 35.82 24.30
C LEU A 37 -34.09 34.94 25.50
N GLY A 38 -33.42 35.16 26.62
CA GLY A 38 -33.73 34.57 27.91
C GLY A 38 -34.84 35.33 28.65
N THR A 39 -35.16 34.87 29.86
CA THR A 39 -36.17 35.50 30.73
C THR A 39 -35.70 36.84 31.31
N HIS A 40 -34.39 37.00 31.53
CA HIS A 40 -33.80 38.18 32.19
C HIS A 40 -32.54 38.70 31.46
N GLY A 41 -32.23 38.22 30.26
CA GLY A 41 -31.02 38.59 29.54
C GLY A 41 -30.88 37.86 28.20
N PHE A 42 -29.73 38.01 27.54
CA PHE A 42 -29.41 37.26 26.33
C PHE A 42 -28.78 35.91 26.68
N ARG A 43 -28.89 34.92 25.81
CA ARG A 43 -28.15 33.66 25.94
C ARG A 43 -26.73 33.72 25.39
N ASN A 44 -26.41 34.76 24.62
CA ASN A 44 -25.07 35.05 24.14
C ASN A 44 -24.87 36.56 24.11
N ASP A 45 -24.21 37.08 25.15
CA ASP A 45 -23.99 38.53 25.31
C ASP A 45 -23.01 39.09 24.27
N ALA A 46 -22.07 38.28 23.78
CA ALA A 46 -21.13 38.72 22.74
C ALA A 46 -21.88 39.04 21.43
N VAL A 47 -22.84 38.21 21.04
CA VAL A 47 -23.73 38.46 19.90
C VAL A 47 -24.60 39.70 20.15
N ALA A 48 -25.10 39.90 21.37
CA ALA A 48 -25.89 41.08 21.71
C ALA A 48 -25.07 42.38 21.60
N VAL A 49 -23.87 42.42 22.19
CA VAL A 49 -22.95 43.55 22.12
C VAL A 49 -22.57 43.87 20.68
N ALA A 50 -22.21 42.85 19.89
CA ALA A 50 -21.81 43.03 18.49
C ALA A 50 -22.94 43.58 17.61
N LEU A 51 -24.20 43.25 17.91
CA LEU A 51 -25.35 43.83 17.22
C LEU A 51 -25.66 45.26 17.67
N GLY A 52 -25.08 45.75 18.76
CA GLY A 52 -25.37 47.07 19.36
C GLY A 52 -26.44 47.04 20.46
N LEU A 53 -26.73 45.86 21.00
CA LEU A 53 -27.68 45.62 22.10
C LEU A 53 -26.99 45.59 23.47
N GLY A 54 -25.71 45.96 23.57
CA GLY A 54 -24.91 45.87 24.80
C GLY A 54 -25.46 46.67 25.98
N HIS A 55 -26.30 47.69 25.74
CA HIS A 55 -26.97 48.47 26.79
C HIS A 55 -28.05 47.70 27.58
N TRP A 56 -28.33 46.46 27.17
CA TRP A 56 -29.22 45.51 27.84
C TRP A 56 -28.46 44.33 28.49
N VAL A 57 -27.12 44.35 28.48
CA VAL A 57 -26.27 43.35 29.11
C VAL A 57 -25.81 43.90 30.46
N ASP A 58 -26.00 43.15 31.55
CA ASP A 58 -25.56 43.56 32.89
C ASP A 58 -24.03 43.48 33.03
N GLU A 59 -23.39 44.58 33.44
CA GLU A 59 -21.92 44.70 33.53
C GLU A 59 -21.29 43.85 34.65
N ALA A 60 -22.08 43.24 35.54
CA ALA A 60 -21.60 42.64 36.78
C ALA A 60 -20.95 41.24 36.64
N GLU A 61 -21.04 40.57 35.48
CA GLU A 61 -20.62 39.16 35.36
C GLU A 61 -19.31 38.88 34.58
N PHE A 62 -18.67 39.83 33.89
CA PHE A 62 -17.42 39.52 33.14
C PHE A 62 -16.37 40.65 33.02
N ASP A 63 -15.10 40.23 33.01
CA ASP A 63 -13.88 41.02 32.78
C ASP A 63 -13.72 41.33 31.27
N LEU A 64 -14.48 42.30 30.76
CA LEU A 64 -14.42 42.77 29.37
C LEU A 64 -13.10 43.52 29.10
N PRO A 65 -12.51 43.46 27.87
CA PRO A 65 -11.38 44.29 27.47
C PRO A 65 -11.69 45.78 27.64
N ASP A 66 -10.75 46.58 28.16
CA ASP A 66 -10.99 47.95 28.61
C ASP A 66 -11.55 48.92 27.55
N TYR A 67 -11.33 48.63 26.26
CA TYR A 67 -11.89 49.43 25.17
C TYR A 67 -13.39 49.17 24.88
N LEU A 68 -13.99 48.18 25.52
CA LEU A 68 -15.43 47.86 25.44
C LEU A 68 -16.20 48.29 26.71
N LYS A 69 -15.52 48.75 27.76
CA LYS A 69 -16.15 49.31 28.97
C LYS A 69 -16.57 50.75 28.69
N ARG A 70 -17.84 51.12 28.92
CA ARG A 70 -18.29 52.53 28.92
C ARG A 70 -18.70 52.95 30.33
N GLY A 71 -18.55 54.24 30.61
CA GLY A 71 -18.77 54.85 31.92
C GLY A 71 -20.21 54.73 32.42
N GLU A 72 -20.30 54.64 33.75
CA GLU A 72 -21.49 54.55 34.59
C GLU A 72 -22.69 55.34 34.05
N GLY A 73 -23.74 54.63 33.62
CA GLY A 73 -25.01 55.27 33.29
C GLY A 73 -25.96 54.44 32.42
N SER A 74 -26.96 53.84 33.07
CA SER A 74 -28.19 53.26 32.52
C SER A 74 -28.15 51.78 32.08
N SER A 75 -28.38 50.87 33.03
CA SER A 75 -28.97 49.55 32.74
C SER A 75 -30.45 49.76 32.43
N SER A 76 -30.83 49.76 31.15
CA SER A 76 -32.26 49.81 30.80
C SER A 76 -32.92 48.45 31.09
N GLU A 77 -34.10 48.46 31.70
CA GLU A 77 -34.82 47.24 32.10
C GLU A 77 -35.00 46.28 30.90
N PHE A 78 -34.49 45.05 31.03
CA PHE A 78 -34.51 44.04 29.97
C PHE A 78 -35.95 43.56 29.72
N GLU A 79 -36.58 44.06 28.65
CA GLU A 79 -37.93 43.64 28.25
C GLU A 79 -37.90 42.93 26.88
N VAL A 80 -38.19 41.62 26.85
CA VAL A 80 -38.18 40.77 25.65
C VAL A 80 -38.94 41.39 24.47
N LYS A 81 -40.07 42.07 24.72
CA LYS A 81 -40.86 42.74 23.68
C LYS A 81 -40.11 43.93 23.05
N ARG A 82 -39.41 44.73 23.85
CA ARG A 82 -38.61 45.87 23.36
C ARG A 82 -37.44 45.38 22.53
N VAL A 83 -36.72 44.36 23.01
CA VAL A 83 -35.58 43.78 22.30
C VAL A 83 -36.00 43.16 20.96
N LYS A 84 -37.14 42.44 20.91
CA LYS A 84 -37.70 41.93 19.64
C LYS A 84 -38.03 43.05 18.65
N ARG A 85 -38.53 44.20 19.13
CA ARG A 85 -38.80 45.36 18.27
C ARG A 85 -37.50 45.97 17.74
N ALA A 86 -36.49 46.11 18.59
CA ALA A 86 -35.17 46.62 18.19
C ALA A 86 -34.52 45.71 17.12
N LEU A 87 -34.49 44.38 17.35
CA LEU A 87 -33.98 43.41 16.37
C LEU A 87 -34.67 43.52 15.00
N ARG A 88 -36.00 43.70 14.96
CA ARG A 88 -36.74 43.90 13.71
C ARG A 88 -36.40 45.21 13.02
N GLN A 89 -36.23 46.30 13.77
CA GLN A 89 -35.82 47.59 13.21
C GLN A 89 -34.41 47.52 12.63
N MET A 90 -33.48 46.91 13.35
CA MET A 90 -32.10 46.72 12.91
C MET A 90 -32.03 45.81 11.68
N HIS A 91 -32.82 44.73 11.65
CA HIS A 91 -32.97 43.89 10.47
C HIS A 91 -33.43 44.69 9.26
N GLN A 92 -34.51 45.48 9.39
CA GLN A 92 -35.00 46.31 8.29
C GLN A 92 -33.94 47.32 7.81
N GLN A 93 -33.24 47.98 8.73
CA GLN A 93 -32.16 48.90 8.38
C GLN A 93 -31.01 48.22 7.63
N ALA A 94 -30.62 47.01 8.06
CA ALA A 94 -29.59 46.23 7.39
C ALA A 94 -30.04 45.78 5.99
N GLU A 95 -31.29 45.35 5.83
CA GLU A 95 -31.90 45.03 4.52
C GLU A 95 -31.90 46.24 3.58
N ASP A 96 -32.29 47.41 4.08
CA ASP A 96 -32.35 48.65 3.29
C ASP A 96 -30.95 49.08 2.81
N SER A 97 -29.90 48.76 3.57
CA SER A 97 -28.52 49.06 3.21
C SER A 97 -27.93 48.15 2.11
N LYS A 98 -28.57 47.01 1.83
CA LYS A 98 -28.22 46.03 0.77
C LYS A 98 -26.72 45.74 0.64
N PRO A 99 -26.00 45.35 1.71
CA PRO A 99 -24.61 44.93 1.59
C PRO A 99 -24.52 43.70 0.68
N GLN A 100 -23.64 43.73 -0.33
CA GLN A 100 -23.52 42.64 -1.31
C GLN A 100 -22.19 41.88 -1.24
N THR A 101 -21.16 42.45 -0.62
CA THR A 101 -19.82 41.87 -0.59
C THR A 101 -19.18 42.01 0.78
N VAL A 102 -18.44 40.98 1.19
CA VAL A 102 -17.58 41.02 2.38
C VAL A 102 -16.48 42.08 2.17
N ALA A 103 -16.11 42.80 3.22
CA ALA A 103 -15.14 43.88 3.20
C ALA A 103 -13.73 43.40 2.80
N SER A 104 -13.36 42.17 3.20
CA SER A 104 -12.04 41.59 2.89
C SER A 104 -11.74 41.61 1.38
N GLU A 105 -10.69 42.34 1.02
CA GLU A 105 -10.21 42.42 -0.36
C GLU A 105 -9.54 41.11 -0.81
N PHE A 106 -8.81 40.44 0.10
CA PHE A 106 -8.22 39.12 -0.14
C PHE A 106 -9.28 38.11 -0.52
N MET A 107 -10.37 38.03 0.25
CA MET A 107 -11.46 37.10 -0.01
C MET A 107 -12.08 37.30 -1.39
N ARG A 108 -12.35 38.56 -1.77
CA ARG A 108 -12.93 38.89 -3.08
C ARG A 108 -12.01 38.45 -4.23
N ARG A 109 -10.71 38.72 -4.12
CA ARG A 109 -9.72 38.35 -5.14
C ARG A 109 -9.54 36.84 -5.24
N ASN A 110 -9.41 36.15 -4.11
CA ASN A 110 -9.28 34.70 -4.05
C ASN A 110 -10.53 34.01 -4.60
N MET A 111 -11.72 34.49 -4.24
CA MET A 111 -12.99 33.99 -4.77
C MET A 111 -13.08 34.17 -6.29
N HIS A 112 -12.69 35.33 -6.82
CA HIS A 112 -12.69 35.56 -8.27
C HIS A 112 -11.79 34.56 -9.02
N ARG A 113 -10.53 34.39 -8.56
CA ARG A 113 -9.60 33.43 -9.19
C ARG A 113 -10.12 32.00 -9.11
N LEU A 114 -10.69 31.62 -7.97
CA LEU A 114 -11.26 30.29 -7.78
C LEU A 114 -12.49 30.06 -8.67
N ALA A 115 -13.37 31.06 -8.78
CA ALA A 115 -14.54 31.02 -9.64
C ALA A 115 -14.16 30.88 -11.12
N GLU A 116 -13.14 31.60 -11.57
CA GLU A 116 -12.61 31.49 -12.94
C GLU A 116 -11.99 30.11 -13.21
N LEU A 117 -11.23 29.58 -12.25
CA LEU A 117 -10.55 28.29 -12.40
C LEU A 117 -11.52 27.10 -12.43
N VAL A 118 -12.49 27.08 -11.52
CA VAL A 118 -13.41 25.96 -11.29
C VAL A 118 -14.72 26.12 -12.06
N GLY A 119 -15.03 27.33 -12.51
CA GLY A 119 -16.27 27.69 -13.20
C GLY A 119 -17.45 27.93 -12.27
N LEU A 120 -17.23 28.52 -11.08
CA LEU A 120 -18.28 28.82 -10.12
C LEU A 120 -19.19 29.94 -10.64
N ASP A 121 -20.51 29.75 -10.56
CA ASP A 121 -21.47 30.80 -10.86
C ASP A 121 -21.71 31.74 -9.67
N GLU A 122 -22.58 32.75 -9.84
CA GLU A 122 -22.90 33.70 -8.77
C GLU A 122 -23.54 33.03 -7.53
N THR A 123 -24.34 31.97 -7.74
CA THR A 123 -24.97 31.22 -6.66
C THR A 123 -23.92 30.45 -5.87
N ASP A 124 -23.02 29.75 -6.56
CA ASP A 124 -21.90 29.04 -5.97
C ASP A 124 -20.99 29.99 -5.17
N CYS A 125 -20.68 31.15 -5.74
CA CYS A 125 -19.85 32.17 -5.07
C CYS A 125 -20.52 32.69 -3.79
N LYS A 126 -21.82 32.99 -3.80
CA LYS A 126 -22.56 33.43 -2.62
C LYS A 126 -22.58 32.38 -1.51
N ILE A 127 -22.82 31.11 -1.88
CA ILE A 127 -22.82 30.00 -0.94
C ILE A 127 -21.42 29.80 -0.35
N LEU A 128 -20.39 29.70 -1.20
CA LEU A 128 -19.01 29.51 -0.72
C LEU A 128 -18.54 30.68 0.14
N THR A 129 -18.92 31.91 -0.21
CA THR A 129 -18.61 33.10 0.60
C THR A 129 -19.18 32.95 2.01
N PHE A 130 -20.46 32.59 2.13
CA PHE A 130 -21.07 32.39 3.44
C PHE A 130 -20.41 31.25 4.22
N VAL A 131 -20.10 30.13 3.57
CA VAL A 131 -19.45 28.99 4.24
C VAL A 131 -18.06 29.38 4.73
N VAL A 132 -17.26 30.10 3.93
CA VAL A 132 -15.95 30.59 4.38
C VAL A 132 -16.10 31.54 5.57
N VAL A 133 -17.08 32.45 5.52
CA VAL A 133 -17.28 33.45 6.58
C VAL A 133 -17.78 32.80 7.86
N ILE A 134 -18.74 31.87 7.84
CA ILE A 134 -19.23 31.22 9.07
C ILE A 134 -18.14 30.38 9.76
N HIS A 135 -17.17 29.85 9.00
CA HIS A 135 -16.02 29.13 9.56
C HIS A 135 -14.96 30.05 10.17
N ASN A 136 -14.89 31.32 9.76
CA ASN A 136 -13.88 32.28 10.22
C ASN A 136 -14.44 33.32 11.24
N GLU A 137 -15.73 33.66 11.14
CA GLU A 137 -16.40 34.65 11.97
C GLU A 137 -17.18 34.00 13.13
N ARG A 138 -16.54 33.93 14.30
CA ARG A 138 -17.11 33.31 15.50
C ARG A 138 -18.51 33.84 15.86
N LEU A 139 -18.75 35.14 15.73
CA LEU A 139 -20.05 35.73 16.08
C LEU A 139 -21.18 35.25 15.15
N LEU A 140 -20.87 34.97 13.89
CA LEU A 140 -21.83 34.42 12.93
C LEU A 140 -22.13 32.94 13.24
N ASP A 141 -21.11 32.16 13.58
CA ASP A 141 -21.26 30.76 14.01
C ASP A 141 -22.09 30.65 15.30
N ASP A 142 -21.72 31.42 16.33
CA ASP A 142 -22.46 31.53 17.59
C ASP A 142 -23.94 31.90 17.36
N THR A 143 -24.22 32.75 16.37
CA THR A 143 -25.61 33.11 16.00
C THR A 143 -26.31 31.97 15.27
N GLY A 144 -25.59 31.21 14.44
CA GLY A 144 -26.09 30.02 13.74
C GLY A 144 -26.47 28.89 14.70
N ASP A 145 -25.71 28.70 15.78
CA ASP A 145 -25.97 27.72 16.84
C ASP A 145 -27.31 27.92 17.55
N LEU A 146 -27.82 29.16 17.58
CA LEU A 146 -29.15 29.50 18.13
C LEU A 146 -30.30 28.89 17.33
N LEU A 147 -30.06 28.38 16.12
CA LEU A 147 -31.06 27.61 15.37
C LEU A 147 -31.18 26.15 15.87
N GLY A 148 -30.25 25.71 16.72
CA GLY A 148 -30.18 24.36 17.24
C GLY A 148 -29.74 23.32 16.19
N GLN A 149 -30.17 22.08 16.40
CA GLN A 149 -29.79 20.93 15.59
C GLN A 149 -30.57 20.90 14.27
N LEU A 150 -29.85 21.00 13.15
CA LEU A 150 -30.43 21.12 11.79
C LEU A 150 -30.28 19.83 10.99
N SER A 151 -31.33 19.47 10.24
CA SER A 151 -31.26 18.49 9.16
C SER A 151 -30.70 19.11 7.88
N SER A 152 -30.22 18.30 6.94
CA SER A 152 -29.69 18.81 5.65
C SER A 152 -30.74 19.62 4.86
N SER A 153 -32.02 19.22 4.91
CA SER A 153 -33.10 19.97 4.27
C SER A 153 -33.30 21.34 4.92
N ARG A 154 -33.13 21.44 6.24
CA ARG A 154 -33.25 22.71 6.95
C ARG A 154 -32.07 23.63 6.65
N VAL A 155 -30.87 23.09 6.48
CA VAL A 155 -29.69 23.86 6.03
C VAL A 155 -29.94 24.54 4.69
N PHE A 156 -30.53 23.85 3.71
CA PHE A 156 -30.86 24.47 2.42
C PHE A 156 -31.87 25.61 2.54
N GLN A 157 -32.89 25.47 3.40
CA GLN A 157 -33.84 26.55 3.68
C GLN A 157 -33.18 27.73 4.37
N VAL A 158 -32.28 27.47 5.32
CA VAL A 158 -31.51 28.51 6.00
C VAL A 158 -30.67 29.29 4.98
N LEU A 159 -29.89 28.62 4.15
CA LEU A 159 -29.07 29.28 3.12
C LEU A 159 -29.91 30.04 2.08
N SER A 160 -31.07 29.51 1.68
CA SER A 160 -32.04 30.19 0.81
C SER A 160 -32.46 31.55 1.37
N VAL A 161 -32.81 31.59 2.66
CA VAL A 161 -33.20 32.84 3.34
C VAL A 161 -32.00 33.76 3.56
N LEU A 162 -30.85 33.23 3.99
CA LEU A 162 -29.68 34.06 4.29
C LEU A 162 -29.08 34.72 3.05
N LEU A 163 -29.13 34.05 1.91
CA LEU A 163 -28.49 34.48 0.67
C LEU A 163 -29.47 35.07 -0.36
N GLU A 164 -30.77 35.09 -0.05
CA GLU A 164 -31.85 35.46 -0.98
C GLU A 164 -31.80 34.66 -2.30
N LEU A 165 -31.51 33.37 -2.17
CA LEU A 165 -31.43 32.45 -3.30
C LEU A 165 -32.64 31.55 -3.34
N PRO A 166 -33.19 31.20 -4.52
CA PRO A 166 -34.20 30.16 -4.61
C PRO A 166 -33.71 28.86 -3.96
N GLU A 167 -34.54 28.21 -3.15
CA GLU A 167 -34.15 26.95 -2.49
C GLU A 167 -33.72 25.87 -3.50
N THR A 168 -34.32 25.87 -4.70
CA THR A 168 -33.93 24.99 -5.82
C THR A 168 -32.52 25.26 -6.32
N ALA A 169 -32.07 26.52 -6.36
CA ALA A 169 -30.71 26.89 -6.75
C ALA A 169 -29.70 26.42 -5.70
N VAL A 170 -29.98 26.66 -4.41
CA VAL A 170 -29.15 26.18 -3.29
C VAL A 170 -29.02 24.65 -3.29
N ARG A 171 -30.12 23.94 -3.48
CA ARG A 171 -30.14 22.47 -3.56
C ARG A 171 -29.36 21.94 -4.76
N THR A 172 -29.37 22.67 -5.87
CA THR A 172 -28.60 22.32 -7.08
C THR A 172 -27.11 22.51 -6.84
N ALA A 173 -26.70 23.67 -6.32
CA ALA A 173 -25.30 24.01 -6.03
C ALA A 173 -24.64 23.06 -5.01
N LEU A 174 -25.34 22.75 -3.91
CA LEU A 174 -24.89 21.80 -2.88
C LEU A 174 -25.32 20.34 -3.17
N GLY A 175 -25.94 20.12 -4.32
CA GLY A 175 -26.35 18.82 -4.82
C GLY A 175 -25.15 18.02 -5.33
N ALA A 176 -25.32 16.71 -5.51
CA ALA A 176 -24.23 15.85 -5.99
C ALA A 176 -23.69 16.22 -7.40
N GLN A 177 -24.45 17.02 -8.16
CA GLN A 177 -24.09 17.49 -9.51
C GLN A 177 -23.63 18.96 -9.54
N GLY A 178 -23.80 19.71 -8.44
CA GLY A 178 -23.39 21.10 -8.36
C GLY A 178 -21.87 21.25 -8.33
N ILE A 179 -21.38 22.41 -8.78
CA ILE A 179 -19.95 22.64 -8.96
C ILE A 179 -19.23 22.64 -7.61
N LEU A 180 -19.81 23.21 -6.56
CA LEU A 180 -19.24 23.19 -5.19
C LEU A 180 -19.00 21.76 -4.67
N ALA A 181 -19.92 20.84 -4.90
CA ALA A 181 -19.79 19.45 -4.46
C ALA A 181 -18.85 18.63 -5.37
N ARG A 182 -18.86 18.92 -6.68
CA ARG A 182 -18.01 18.23 -7.68
C ARG A 182 -16.55 18.66 -7.60
N SER A 183 -16.29 19.93 -7.33
CA SER A 183 -14.95 20.48 -7.08
C SER A 183 -14.43 20.12 -5.69
N GLY A 184 -15.28 19.63 -4.79
CA GLY A 184 -14.89 19.28 -3.43
C GLY A 184 -14.70 20.50 -2.50
N LEU A 185 -15.04 21.71 -2.96
CA LEU A 185 -14.91 22.93 -2.16
C LEU A 185 -15.88 22.98 -0.98
N VAL A 186 -17.12 22.55 -1.18
CA VAL A 186 -18.14 22.50 -0.12
C VAL A 186 -18.88 21.17 -0.18
N SER A 187 -19.11 20.58 0.98
CA SER A 187 -19.99 19.42 1.12
C SER A 187 -20.92 19.55 2.31
N VAL A 188 -22.09 18.93 2.21
CA VAL A 188 -23.12 18.98 3.26
C VAL A 188 -23.21 17.62 3.94
N GLU A 189 -23.11 17.60 5.27
CA GLU A 189 -23.29 16.39 6.06
C GLU A 189 -24.77 15.98 6.07
N ARG A 190 -25.10 14.94 5.31
CA ARG A 190 -26.48 14.50 5.09
C ARG A 190 -27.02 13.61 6.20
N ARG A 191 -26.16 13.03 7.06
CA ARG A 191 -26.57 12.16 8.15
C ARG A 191 -26.67 12.93 9.47
N GLY A 192 -27.59 12.50 10.33
CA GLY A 192 -27.81 13.10 11.64
C GLY A 192 -28.32 14.56 11.60
N ALA A 193 -28.47 15.16 12.77
CA ALA A 193 -28.62 16.59 12.93
C ALA A 193 -27.32 17.16 13.55
N SER A 194 -26.96 18.39 13.19
CA SER A 194 -25.81 19.11 13.73
C SER A 194 -26.05 20.62 13.61
N THR A 195 -25.16 21.45 14.14
CA THR A 195 -25.24 22.91 13.98
C THR A 195 -24.99 23.34 12.54
N LEU A 196 -25.31 24.59 12.20
CA LEU A 196 -25.23 25.09 10.83
C LEU A 196 -23.81 24.98 10.25
N CYS A 197 -22.80 25.44 10.98
CA CYS A 197 -21.40 25.40 10.56
C CYS A 197 -20.90 23.96 10.39
N ASN A 198 -21.14 23.09 11.38
CA ASN A 198 -20.74 21.67 11.35
C ASN A 198 -21.44 20.84 10.26
N LYS A 199 -22.54 21.34 9.69
CA LYS A 199 -23.20 20.70 8.53
C LYS A 199 -22.56 21.08 7.21
N LEU A 200 -21.73 22.12 7.15
CA LEU A 200 -21.15 22.71 5.95
C LEU A 200 -19.64 22.54 6.00
N ASN A 201 -19.12 21.48 5.38
CA ASN A 201 -17.70 21.17 5.42
C ASN A 201 -16.98 21.78 4.21
N LEU A 202 -15.84 22.44 4.46
CA LEU A 202 -14.94 22.98 3.43
C LEU A 202 -13.92 21.93 2.94
N LEU A 203 -13.10 22.32 1.96
CA LEU A 203 -12.04 21.47 1.43
C LEU A 203 -11.04 21.01 2.50
N SER A 204 -10.59 21.94 3.34
CA SER A 204 -9.70 21.73 4.49
C SER A 204 -10.01 22.73 5.59
N ASP A 205 -9.51 22.46 6.79
CA ASP A 205 -9.73 23.33 7.96
C ASP A 205 -9.03 24.70 7.80
N VAL A 206 -7.92 24.74 7.07
CA VAL A 206 -7.19 25.99 6.77
C VAL A 206 -7.74 26.74 5.55
N PHE A 207 -8.67 26.15 4.78
CA PHE A 207 -9.20 26.75 3.57
C PHE A 207 -9.88 28.10 3.84
N ALA A 208 -10.70 28.17 4.89
CA ALA A 208 -11.39 29.42 5.25
C ALA A 208 -10.39 30.53 5.61
N ASP A 209 -9.39 30.19 6.41
CA ASP A 209 -8.34 31.11 6.86
C ASP A 209 -7.54 31.64 5.66
N LEU A 210 -7.11 30.76 4.74
CA LEU A 210 -6.35 31.14 3.54
C LEU A 210 -7.14 32.06 2.61
N MET A 211 -8.45 31.83 2.50
CA MET A 211 -9.32 32.67 1.67
C MET A 211 -9.36 34.12 2.17
N VAL A 212 -9.28 34.36 3.48
CA VAL A 212 -9.47 35.69 4.08
C VAL A 212 -8.16 36.38 4.46
N SER A 213 -7.11 35.61 4.79
CA SER A 213 -5.87 36.14 5.41
C SER A 213 -4.75 36.53 4.46
N ALA A 214 -4.71 35.97 3.25
CA ALA A 214 -3.62 36.20 2.31
C ALA A 214 -4.08 36.18 0.85
N ASP A 215 -3.39 36.96 0.00
CA ASP A 215 -3.51 36.88 -1.45
C ASP A 215 -2.88 35.58 -1.95
N THR A 216 -3.71 34.56 -2.12
CA THR A 216 -3.25 33.19 -2.34
C THR A 216 -3.56 32.78 -3.78
N ASP A 217 -2.61 32.15 -4.46
CA ASP A 217 -2.88 31.48 -5.73
C ASP A 217 -3.83 30.30 -5.50
N PRO A 218 -4.73 29.94 -6.44
CA PRO A 218 -5.62 28.80 -6.25
C PRO A 218 -4.92 27.51 -5.80
N LEU A 219 -3.68 27.25 -6.22
CA LEU A 219 -2.92 26.09 -5.72
C LEU A 219 -2.60 26.17 -4.22
N GLY A 220 -2.33 27.36 -3.71
CA GLY A 220 -2.09 27.58 -2.29
C GLY A 220 -3.33 27.25 -1.44
N LEU A 221 -4.53 27.29 -2.01
CA LEU A 221 -5.77 26.86 -1.33
C LEU A 221 -5.86 25.34 -1.15
N LEU A 222 -5.06 24.55 -1.88
CA LEU A 222 -4.99 23.09 -1.73
C LEU A 222 -3.98 22.66 -0.66
N LYS A 223 -3.31 23.60 0.01
CA LYS A 223 -2.30 23.31 1.02
C LYS A 223 -2.85 22.38 2.10
N GLY A 224 -2.07 21.36 2.45
CA GLY A 224 -2.46 20.30 3.40
C GLY A 224 -3.42 19.24 2.83
N THR A 225 -3.84 19.35 1.56
CA THR A 225 -4.72 18.36 0.91
C THR A 225 -4.09 17.75 -0.34
N VAL A 226 -3.46 18.57 -1.18
CA VAL A 226 -2.81 18.14 -2.41
C VAL A 226 -1.48 18.88 -2.53
N ALA A 227 -0.41 18.13 -2.79
CA ALA A 227 0.95 18.68 -2.85
C ALA A 227 1.63 18.31 -4.18
N PRO A 228 2.51 19.17 -4.72
CA PRO A 228 3.40 18.76 -5.80
C PRO A 228 4.30 17.62 -5.34
N SER A 229 4.44 16.58 -6.16
CA SER A 229 5.33 15.46 -5.89
C SER A 229 6.81 15.90 -6.03
N PRO A 230 7.71 15.41 -5.16
CA PRO A 230 9.14 15.65 -5.33
C PRO A 230 9.66 14.97 -6.62
N GLN A 231 10.80 15.43 -7.11
CA GLN A 231 11.44 14.80 -8.26
C GLN A 231 11.80 13.34 -7.96
N GLY A 232 11.50 12.46 -8.91
CA GLY A 232 11.86 11.05 -8.84
C GLY A 232 13.37 10.84 -8.90
N THR A 233 13.83 9.78 -8.24
CA THR A 233 15.22 9.33 -8.29
C THR A 233 15.46 8.22 -9.30
N LEU A 234 14.38 7.59 -9.76
CA LEU A 234 14.38 6.48 -10.71
C LEU A 234 13.88 6.92 -12.08
N SER A 235 14.41 6.27 -13.11
CA SER A 235 13.99 6.42 -14.51
C SER A 235 13.16 5.22 -14.95
N LEU A 236 12.46 5.31 -16.09
CA LEU A 236 11.72 4.16 -16.63
C LEU A 236 12.62 2.95 -16.94
N ALA A 237 13.91 3.17 -17.23
CA ALA A 237 14.88 2.09 -17.46
C ALA A 237 15.11 1.21 -16.21
N ASP A 238 14.92 1.77 -15.01
CA ASP A 238 15.01 1.03 -13.75
C ASP A 238 13.86 0.04 -13.53
N TYR A 239 12.84 0.08 -14.41
CA TYR A 239 11.63 -0.74 -14.37
C TYR A 239 11.55 -1.76 -15.53
N ALA A 240 12.70 -2.15 -16.09
CA ALA A 240 12.77 -3.09 -17.21
C ALA A 240 11.99 -4.42 -17.04
N HIS A 241 11.80 -4.93 -15.81
CA HIS A 241 10.99 -6.13 -15.54
C HIS A 241 9.49 -5.97 -15.86
N ILE A 242 8.97 -4.75 -15.96
CA ILE A 242 7.59 -4.46 -16.38
C ILE A 242 7.52 -3.78 -17.76
N GLN A 243 8.58 -3.90 -18.57
CA GLN A 243 8.66 -3.27 -19.90
C GLN A 243 7.42 -3.53 -20.78
N PRO A 244 6.84 -4.75 -20.85
CA PRO A 244 5.64 -4.98 -21.65
C PRO A 244 4.44 -4.11 -21.25
N SER A 245 4.33 -3.76 -19.96
CA SER A 245 3.30 -2.83 -19.48
C SER A 245 3.64 -1.38 -19.81
N LEU A 246 4.92 -1.00 -19.72
CA LEU A 246 5.40 0.35 -20.04
C LEU A 246 5.27 0.67 -21.53
N ASP A 247 5.52 -0.31 -22.41
CA ASP A 247 5.38 -0.18 -23.87
C ASP A 247 3.96 0.20 -24.30
N ILE A 248 2.95 -0.15 -23.49
CA ILE A 248 1.55 0.22 -23.69
C ILE A 248 1.22 1.53 -22.95
N LEU A 249 1.66 1.63 -21.69
CA LEU A 249 1.30 2.74 -20.81
C LEU A 249 1.85 4.09 -21.31
N GLN A 250 3.10 4.11 -21.75
CA GLN A 250 3.75 5.36 -22.15
C GLN A 250 3.09 5.99 -23.39
N PRO A 251 2.89 5.28 -24.52
CA PRO A 251 2.15 5.83 -25.66
C PRO A 251 0.71 6.19 -25.30
N TYR A 252 0.06 5.40 -24.42
CA TYR A 252 -1.30 5.68 -23.96
C TYR A 252 -1.37 7.03 -23.22
N LEU A 253 -0.51 7.25 -22.23
CA LEU A 253 -0.47 8.50 -21.46
C LEU A 253 -0.05 9.70 -22.32
N GLN A 254 0.87 9.52 -23.27
CA GLN A 254 1.23 10.57 -24.22
C GLN A 254 0.03 10.99 -25.09
N HIS A 255 -0.73 10.01 -25.59
CA HIS A 255 -1.92 10.27 -26.38
C HIS A 255 -3.03 10.94 -25.58
N THR A 256 -3.25 10.53 -24.32
CA THR A 256 -4.29 11.13 -23.47
C THR A 256 -3.94 12.55 -23.06
N ALA A 257 -2.66 12.85 -22.80
CA ALA A 257 -2.18 14.20 -22.54
C ALA A 257 -2.41 15.15 -23.73
N GLN A 258 -2.32 14.65 -24.97
CA GLN A 258 -2.57 15.44 -26.19
C GLN A 258 -4.06 15.62 -26.51
N THR A 259 -4.88 14.62 -26.20
CA THR A 259 -6.32 14.61 -26.55
C THR A 259 -7.22 15.13 -25.43
N CYS A 260 -6.66 15.41 -24.25
CA CYS A 260 -7.41 15.75 -23.03
C CYS A 260 -8.52 14.74 -22.73
N ARG A 261 -8.25 13.45 -22.96
CA ARG A 261 -9.21 12.38 -22.72
C ARG A 261 -9.55 12.33 -21.23
N ARG A 262 -10.85 12.35 -20.93
CA ARG A 262 -11.37 12.17 -19.57
C ARG A 262 -11.46 10.69 -19.21
N GLY A 263 -11.49 10.41 -17.91
CA GLY A 263 -11.71 9.05 -17.41
C GLY A 263 -10.45 8.20 -17.36
N VAL A 264 -9.26 8.81 -17.46
CA VAL A 264 -7.99 8.07 -17.56
C VAL A 264 -7.51 7.70 -16.17
N ASN A 265 -7.52 6.40 -15.85
CA ASN A 265 -7.14 5.86 -14.54
C ASN A 265 -6.22 4.65 -14.68
N ILE A 266 -5.03 4.76 -14.10
CA ILE A 266 -4.03 3.70 -14.07
C ILE A 266 -3.93 3.19 -12.64
N PHE A 267 -4.09 1.89 -12.44
CA PHE A 267 -3.97 1.26 -11.12
C PHE A 267 -2.63 0.53 -11.03
N LEU A 268 -1.75 0.98 -10.13
CA LEU A 268 -0.46 0.35 -9.84
C LEU A 268 -0.54 -0.35 -8.50
N HIS A 269 -0.33 -1.67 -8.48
CA HIS A 269 -0.33 -2.44 -7.23
C HIS A 269 0.93 -3.30 -7.08
N GLY A 270 1.36 -3.53 -5.85
CA GLY A 270 2.54 -4.34 -5.59
C GLY A 270 2.97 -4.27 -4.15
N ALA A 271 3.92 -5.13 -3.76
CA ALA A 271 4.41 -5.18 -2.39
C ALA A 271 4.96 -3.80 -1.91
N PRO A 272 4.96 -3.54 -0.59
CA PRO A 272 5.57 -2.32 -0.05
C PRO A 272 7.04 -2.18 -0.47
N GLY A 273 7.43 -0.99 -0.89
CA GLY A 273 8.82 -0.69 -1.24
C GLY A 273 9.29 -1.17 -2.64
N THR A 274 8.38 -1.63 -3.50
CA THR A 274 8.71 -1.97 -4.91
C THR A 274 8.95 -0.75 -5.80
N GLY A 275 8.66 0.47 -5.32
CA GLY A 275 8.91 1.72 -6.05
C GLY A 275 7.71 2.24 -6.83
N LYS A 276 6.48 1.99 -6.37
CA LYS A 276 5.22 2.46 -7.00
C LYS A 276 5.19 3.99 -7.18
N SER A 277 5.45 4.74 -6.10
CA SER A 277 5.44 6.21 -6.13
C SER A 277 6.58 6.76 -7.00
N GLU A 278 7.75 6.11 -6.99
CA GLU A 278 8.86 6.46 -7.88
C GLU A 278 8.54 6.18 -9.36
N LEU A 279 7.75 5.15 -9.67
CA LEU A 279 7.31 4.90 -11.05
C LEU A 279 6.38 6.01 -11.54
N ALA A 280 5.45 6.46 -10.70
CA ALA A 280 4.59 7.60 -11.03
C ALA A 280 5.41 8.88 -11.30
N ARG A 281 6.46 9.13 -10.51
CA ARG A 281 7.41 10.23 -10.72
C ARG A 281 8.18 10.10 -12.03
N ALA A 282 8.69 8.91 -12.33
CA ALA A 282 9.40 8.63 -13.58
C ALA A 282 8.49 8.83 -14.81
N LEU A 283 7.23 8.39 -14.73
CA LEU A 283 6.23 8.60 -15.78
C LEU A 283 5.93 10.09 -16.00
N ALA A 284 5.76 10.86 -14.93
CA ALA A 284 5.51 12.30 -15.05
C ALA A 284 6.69 13.04 -15.69
N GLN A 285 7.92 12.67 -15.31
CA GLN A 285 9.14 13.23 -15.88
C GLN A 285 9.27 12.92 -17.37
N GLU A 286 8.99 11.68 -17.79
CA GLU A 286 9.02 11.27 -19.20
C GLU A 286 7.94 11.97 -20.04
N LEU A 287 6.76 12.20 -19.46
CA LEU A 287 5.66 12.91 -20.10
C LEU A 287 5.85 14.44 -20.11
N GLY A 288 6.82 14.96 -19.35
CA GLY A 288 7.04 16.40 -19.19
C GLY A 288 5.87 17.12 -18.50
N CYS A 289 5.18 16.46 -17.58
CA CYS A 289 4.00 16.99 -16.88
C CYS A 289 4.24 17.19 -15.38
N GLU A 290 3.45 18.06 -14.76
CA GLU A 290 3.46 18.26 -13.31
C GLU A 290 2.83 17.05 -12.60
N LEU A 291 3.39 16.60 -11.48
CA LEU A 291 2.84 15.51 -10.69
C LEU A 291 2.32 16.04 -9.35
N PHE A 292 1.08 15.74 -9.01
CA PHE A 292 0.45 16.12 -7.74
C PHE A 292 0.00 14.90 -6.95
N GLU A 293 0.30 14.84 -5.67
CA GLU A 293 -0.06 13.75 -4.75
C GLU A 293 -1.20 14.19 -3.82
N VAL A 294 -2.22 13.34 -3.66
CA VAL A 294 -3.26 13.51 -2.64
C VAL A 294 -2.72 13.10 -1.29
N SER A 295 -2.72 14.02 -0.33
CA SER A 295 -2.13 13.83 0.99
C SER A 295 -2.85 12.72 1.76
N SER A 296 -2.10 11.89 2.48
CA SER A 296 -2.60 10.90 3.44
C SER A 296 -2.66 11.45 4.87
N GLU A 297 -1.90 12.51 5.15
CA GLU A 297 -1.80 13.19 6.44
C GLU A 297 -2.16 14.68 6.28
N ASP A 298 -2.73 15.28 7.33
CA ASP A 298 -3.02 16.71 7.37
C ASP A 298 -1.80 17.56 7.78
N GLU A 299 -1.97 18.87 7.95
CA GLU A 299 -0.87 19.76 8.34
C GLU A 299 -0.31 19.47 9.75
N ASP A 300 -1.07 18.82 10.62
CA ASP A 300 -0.65 18.41 11.97
C ASP A 300 0.00 17.01 11.98
N GLY A 301 0.00 16.32 10.82
CA GLY A 301 0.51 14.95 10.66
C GLY A 301 -0.49 13.87 11.06
N ASP A 302 -1.75 14.22 11.29
CA ASP A 302 -2.80 13.27 11.63
C ASP A 302 -3.34 12.58 10.36
N PRO A 303 -3.68 11.28 10.41
CA PRO A 303 -4.22 10.55 9.26
C PRO A 303 -5.54 11.13 8.75
N ILE A 304 -5.63 11.37 7.45
CA ILE A 304 -6.83 11.86 6.78
C ILE A 304 -7.74 10.67 6.42
N ASN A 305 -9.02 10.73 6.83
CA ASN A 305 -9.99 9.71 6.46
C ASN A 305 -10.25 9.63 4.94
N GLY A 306 -10.69 8.46 4.44
CA GLY A 306 -10.93 8.25 3.01
C GLY A 306 -11.95 9.18 2.36
N GLU A 307 -12.92 9.74 3.11
CA GLU A 307 -13.88 10.72 2.58
C GLU A 307 -13.21 12.07 2.28
N HIS A 308 -12.36 12.54 3.18
CA HIS A 308 -11.59 13.77 3.01
C HIS A 308 -10.56 13.61 1.89
N ARG A 309 -9.87 12.46 1.80
CA ARG A 309 -8.95 12.16 0.68
C ARG A 309 -9.67 12.16 -0.67
N LEU A 310 -10.87 11.58 -0.75
CA LEU A 310 -11.72 11.65 -1.95
C LEU A 310 -12.18 13.08 -2.29
N ARG A 311 -12.36 13.95 -1.29
CA ARG A 311 -12.67 15.37 -1.50
C ARG A 311 -11.45 16.13 -2.04
N ALA A 312 -10.28 15.91 -1.46
CA ALA A 312 -9.00 16.44 -1.95
C ALA A 312 -8.73 16.01 -3.39
N PHE A 313 -8.98 14.74 -3.71
CA PHE A 313 -8.88 14.24 -5.09
C PHE A 313 -9.82 14.97 -6.06
N ARG A 314 -11.06 15.25 -5.69
CA ARG A 314 -11.97 16.07 -6.52
C ARG A 314 -11.45 17.48 -6.75
N ALA A 315 -10.91 18.10 -5.70
CA ALA A 315 -10.31 19.42 -5.80
C ALA A 315 -9.13 19.39 -6.76
N ALA A 316 -8.23 18.40 -6.65
CA ALA A 316 -7.15 18.20 -7.61
C ALA A 316 -7.67 18.10 -9.05
N GLN A 317 -8.65 17.22 -9.29
CA GLN A 317 -9.26 17.04 -10.61
C GLN A 317 -9.84 18.34 -11.17
N SER A 318 -10.48 19.15 -10.33
CA SER A 318 -11.07 20.42 -10.77
C SER A 318 -10.04 21.52 -10.99
N PHE A 319 -9.05 21.65 -10.10
CA PHE A 319 -8.05 22.73 -10.13
C PHE A 319 -7.01 22.51 -11.23
N PHE A 320 -6.73 21.26 -11.55
CA PHE A 320 -5.73 20.88 -12.56
C PHE A 320 -6.33 20.53 -13.92
N ALA A 321 -7.65 20.66 -14.10
CA ALA A 321 -8.36 20.27 -15.32
C ALA A 321 -7.83 20.93 -16.61
N GLN A 322 -7.22 22.11 -16.50
CA GLN A 322 -6.65 22.86 -17.62
C GLN A 322 -5.12 22.76 -17.71
N ARG A 323 -4.48 21.96 -16.85
CA ARG A 323 -3.02 21.79 -16.80
C ARG A 323 -2.58 20.48 -17.43
N THR A 324 -1.35 20.46 -17.93
CA THR A 324 -0.65 19.22 -18.27
C THR A 324 -0.09 18.60 -16.99
N ALA A 325 -0.93 17.83 -16.30
CA ALA A 325 -0.61 17.28 -14.99
C ALA A 325 -1.04 15.81 -14.85
N LEU A 326 -0.47 15.14 -13.86
CA LEU A 326 -0.88 13.83 -13.36
C LEU A 326 -1.24 13.95 -11.88
N VAL A 327 -2.26 13.21 -11.46
CA VAL A 327 -2.63 13.09 -10.04
C VAL A 327 -2.28 11.70 -9.55
N VAL A 328 -1.64 11.62 -8.39
CA VAL A 328 -1.35 10.37 -7.68
C VAL A 328 -2.24 10.28 -6.46
N PHE A 329 -2.92 9.15 -6.35
CA PHE A 329 -3.65 8.78 -5.15
C PHE A 329 -2.93 7.59 -4.52
N ASP A 330 -2.14 7.83 -3.48
CA ASP A 330 -1.44 6.76 -2.76
C ASP A 330 -2.40 6.01 -1.82
N GLU A 331 -2.06 4.80 -1.39
CA GLU A 331 -2.86 4.00 -0.44
C GLU A 331 -4.35 3.94 -0.82
N ALA A 332 -4.64 3.63 -2.09
CA ALA A 332 -6.00 3.58 -2.61
C ALA A 332 -6.88 2.57 -1.84
N GLU A 333 -6.29 1.57 -1.18
CA GLU A 333 -6.96 0.64 -0.27
C GLU A 333 -7.77 1.34 0.83
N ASP A 334 -7.35 2.51 1.34
CA ASP A 334 -8.07 3.26 2.37
C ASP A 334 -9.44 3.79 1.89
N VAL A 335 -9.62 3.87 0.58
CA VAL A 335 -10.88 4.31 -0.02
C VAL A 335 -11.69 3.13 -0.50
N PHE A 336 -11.04 2.19 -1.17
CA PHE A 336 -11.71 1.09 -1.84
C PHE A 336 -11.98 -0.12 -0.93
N ASN A 337 -11.15 -0.33 0.10
CA ASN A 337 -11.14 -1.51 0.94
C ASN A 337 -11.08 -1.26 2.46
N ASP A 338 -11.33 -0.03 2.93
CA ASP A 338 -11.47 0.32 4.36
C ASP A 338 -12.79 -0.21 5.01
N GLY A 339 -13.33 -1.29 4.46
CA GLY A 339 -14.47 -2.01 5.03
C GLY A 339 -13.97 -3.23 5.78
N ASP A 340 -14.39 -3.38 7.05
CA ASP A 340 -14.04 -4.56 7.82
C ASP A 340 -14.73 -5.81 7.24
N LEU A 341 -13.97 -6.59 6.46
CA LEU A 341 -14.41 -7.84 5.82
C LEU A 341 -14.97 -8.84 6.86
N MET A 342 -14.54 -8.74 8.12
CA MET A 342 -14.97 -9.63 9.21
C MET A 342 -16.34 -9.25 9.80
N PHE A 343 -16.79 -8.00 9.64
CA PHE A 343 -18.08 -7.51 10.19
C PHE A 343 -19.05 -6.98 9.11
N GLY A 344 -18.72 -7.14 7.83
CA GLY A 344 -19.61 -6.76 6.71
C GLY A 344 -19.81 -5.25 6.55
N ARG A 345 -18.92 -4.43 7.09
CA ARG A 345 -18.97 -2.97 6.89
C ARG A 345 -18.51 -2.62 5.47
N LYS A 346 -19.31 -1.81 4.78
CA LYS A 346 -19.00 -1.34 3.42
C LYS A 346 -17.88 -0.29 3.48
N SER A 347 -16.91 -0.38 2.57
CA SER A 347 -15.86 0.63 2.42
C SER A 347 -16.43 2.00 2.02
N THR A 348 -15.65 3.06 2.20
CA THR A 348 -16.02 4.43 1.80
C THR A 348 -16.47 4.49 0.33
N ALA A 349 -15.74 3.80 -0.56
CA ALA A 349 -16.12 3.69 -1.96
C ALA A 349 -17.42 2.90 -2.18
N GLN A 350 -17.66 1.81 -1.44
CA GLN A 350 -18.88 1.01 -1.57
C GLN A 350 -20.13 1.75 -1.08
N VAL A 351 -20.01 2.54 -0.01
CA VAL A 351 -21.10 3.42 0.46
C VAL A 351 -21.47 4.46 -0.60
N ARG A 352 -20.47 4.92 -1.37
CA ARG A 352 -20.61 5.96 -2.40
C ARG A 352 -20.39 5.41 -3.82
N LYS A 353 -20.75 4.16 -4.09
CA LYS A 353 -20.40 3.43 -5.33
C LYS A 353 -20.77 4.17 -6.61
N ALA A 354 -22.02 4.63 -6.72
CA ALA A 354 -22.49 5.38 -7.90
C ALA A 354 -21.75 6.71 -8.12
N TRP A 355 -21.17 7.27 -7.06
CA TRP A 355 -20.42 8.51 -7.10
C TRP A 355 -18.94 8.26 -7.47
N VAL A 356 -18.27 7.30 -6.82
CA VAL A 356 -16.88 6.92 -7.17
C VAL A 356 -16.79 6.44 -8.61
N ASN A 357 -17.80 5.72 -9.09
CA ASN A 357 -17.89 5.30 -10.48
C ASN A 357 -17.82 6.47 -11.48
N ARG A 358 -18.63 7.50 -11.25
CA ARG A 358 -18.65 8.69 -12.11
C ARG A 358 -17.34 9.46 -12.01
N MET A 359 -16.76 9.51 -10.82
CA MET A 359 -15.46 10.13 -10.63
C MET A 359 -14.37 9.47 -11.47
N LEU A 360 -14.34 8.13 -11.54
CA LEU A 360 -13.41 7.40 -12.40
C LEU A 360 -13.76 7.50 -13.89
N GLU A 361 -15.04 7.67 -14.25
CA GLU A 361 -15.47 7.79 -15.66
C GLU A 361 -15.19 9.18 -16.24
N ASP A 362 -15.28 10.23 -15.42
CA ASP A 362 -15.29 11.64 -15.87
C ASP A 362 -14.08 12.45 -15.38
N ASN A 363 -13.06 11.84 -14.74
CA ASN A 363 -11.92 12.60 -14.22
C ASN A 363 -11.16 13.31 -15.36
N PRO A 364 -11.02 14.64 -15.31
CA PRO A 364 -10.37 15.41 -16.37
C PRO A 364 -8.85 15.24 -16.41
N VAL A 365 -8.22 14.93 -15.28
CA VAL A 365 -6.76 14.78 -15.16
C VAL A 365 -6.43 13.30 -14.99
N PRO A 366 -5.51 12.75 -15.81
CA PRO A 366 -5.14 11.35 -15.69
C PRO A 366 -4.61 11.04 -14.29
N THR A 367 -5.07 9.93 -13.73
CA THR A 367 -4.79 9.57 -12.33
C THR A 367 -4.07 8.24 -12.24
N VAL A 368 -3.00 8.21 -11.43
CA VAL A 368 -2.29 7.01 -11.03
C VAL A 368 -2.68 6.66 -9.60
N TRP A 369 -3.35 5.52 -9.43
CA TRP A 369 -3.81 5.00 -8.15
C TRP A 369 -2.79 3.97 -7.67
N LEU A 370 -2.19 4.19 -6.50
CA LEU A 370 -1.20 3.29 -5.93
C LEU A 370 -1.84 2.47 -4.82
N SER A 371 -1.51 1.18 -4.78
CA SER A 371 -1.98 0.31 -3.70
C SER A 371 -0.98 -0.77 -3.34
N ASN A 372 -0.99 -1.23 -2.10
CA ASN A 372 -0.18 -2.37 -1.69
C ASN A 372 -0.84 -3.72 -2.02
N ALA A 373 -2.16 -3.76 -2.22
CA ALA A 373 -2.88 -4.97 -2.54
C ALA A 373 -4.18 -4.69 -3.33
N VAL A 374 -4.46 -5.52 -4.33
CA VAL A 374 -5.75 -5.48 -5.06
C VAL A 374 -6.87 -6.19 -4.30
N ARG A 375 -6.52 -6.97 -3.27
CA ARG A 375 -7.49 -7.79 -2.52
C ARG A 375 -8.53 -6.87 -1.87
N GLY A 376 -9.81 -7.21 -2.06
CA GLY A 376 -10.95 -6.49 -1.47
C GLY A 376 -11.53 -5.35 -2.32
N MET A 377 -10.92 -5.01 -3.46
CA MET A 377 -11.52 -4.07 -4.40
C MET A 377 -12.72 -4.69 -5.16
N ASP A 378 -13.85 -4.00 -5.20
CA ASP A 378 -15.03 -4.42 -5.94
C ASP A 378 -14.72 -4.49 -7.46
N PRO A 379 -15.06 -5.60 -8.16
CA PRO A 379 -14.82 -5.73 -9.60
C PRO A 379 -15.41 -4.60 -10.46
N ALA A 380 -16.45 -3.91 -9.96
CA ALA A 380 -17.01 -2.76 -10.65
C ALA A 380 -16.07 -1.55 -10.71
N PHE A 381 -15.12 -1.42 -9.77
CA PHE A 381 -14.05 -0.41 -9.83
C PHE A 381 -12.93 -0.88 -10.76
N VAL A 382 -12.53 -2.16 -10.67
CA VAL A 382 -11.44 -2.74 -11.48
C VAL A 382 -11.67 -2.51 -12.98
N ARG A 383 -12.90 -2.75 -13.46
CA ARG A 383 -13.26 -2.56 -14.89
C ARG A 383 -13.22 -1.10 -15.40
N ARG A 384 -12.99 -0.12 -14.53
CA ARG A 384 -12.93 1.31 -14.85
C ARG A 384 -11.51 1.87 -14.82
N PHE A 385 -10.54 1.07 -14.41
CA PHE A 385 -9.16 1.39 -14.68
C PHE A 385 -8.86 1.00 -16.12
N ASP A 386 -8.28 1.92 -16.88
CA ASP A 386 -7.83 1.66 -18.25
C ASP A 386 -6.71 0.62 -18.26
N MET A 387 -5.85 0.67 -17.23
CA MET A 387 -4.77 -0.28 -17.04
C MET A 387 -4.61 -0.65 -15.58
N VAL A 388 -4.40 -1.93 -15.32
CA VAL A 388 -4.05 -2.51 -14.01
C VAL A 388 -2.68 -3.14 -14.15
N ILE A 389 -1.68 -2.60 -13.44
CA ILE A 389 -0.29 -3.01 -13.55
C ILE A 389 0.19 -3.51 -12.20
N GLU A 390 0.65 -4.75 -12.18
CA GLU A 390 1.38 -5.31 -11.04
C GLU A 390 2.84 -4.87 -11.11
N LEU A 391 3.35 -4.27 -10.02
CA LEU A 391 4.76 -3.96 -9.81
C LEU A 391 5.34 -4.98 -8.82
N PRO A 392 5.85 -6.13 -9.32
CA PRO A 392 6.40 -7.18 -8.48
C PRO A 392 7.73 -6.76 -7.85
N VAL A 393 8.24 -7.56 -6.91
CA VAL A 393 9.63 -7.44 -6.48
C VAL A 393 10.51 -7.75 -7.71
N PRO A 394 11.54 -6.93 -8.02
CA PRO A 394 12.33 -7.13 -9.23
C PRO A 394 12.99 -8.52 -9.25
N PRO A 395 13.17 -9.13 -10.43
CA PRO A 395 13.80 -10.44 -10.58
C PRO A 395 15.28 -10.39 -10.18
N ARG A 396 15.88 -11.55 -9.90
CA ARG A 396 17.27 -11.67 -9.41
C ARG A 396 18.27 -10.83 -10.22
N LYS A 397 18.24 -10.94 -11.55
CA LYS A 397 19.17 -10.23 -12.46
C LYS A 397 19.08 -8.71 -12.29
N GLN A 398 17.86 -8.20 -12.10
CA GLN A 398 17.62 -6.78 -11.91
C GLN A 398 17.97 -6.33 -10.48
N ARG A 399 17.69 -7.15 -9.46
CA ARG A 399 18.17 -6.88 -8.08
C ARG A 399 19.69 -6.78 -8.04
N GLU A 400 20.39 -7.66 -8.73
CA GLU A 400 21.85 -7.63 -8.83
C GLU A 400 22.34 -6.34 -9.52
N GLN A 401 21.71 -5.94 -10.62
CA GLN A 401 22.03 -4.67 -11.28
C GLN A 401 21.77 -3.47 -10.35
N MET A 402 20.64 -3.43 -9.65
CA MET A 402 20.31 -2.37 -8.68
C MET A 402 21.35 -2.32 -7.55
N LEU A 403 21.75 -3.46 -6.99
CA LEU A 403 22.79 -3.56 -5.97
C LEU A 403 24.15 -3.06 -6.50
N ARG A 404 24.54 -3.43 -7.72
CA ARG A 404 25.78 -2.94 -8.36
C ARG A 404 25.74 -1.43 -8.55
N MET A 405 24.66 -0.89 -9.11
CA MET A 405 24.55 0.54 -9.39
C MET A 405 24.50 1.39 -8.11
N ARG A 406 23.78 0.93 -7.08
CA ARG A 406 23.52 1.73 -5.87
C ARG A 406 24.51 1.48 -4.73
N CYS A 407 25.09 0.28 -4.67
CA CYS A 407 25.88 -0.20 -3.53
C CYS A 407 27.20 -0.87 -3.95
N GLY A 408 27.65 -0.73 -5.20
CA GLY A 408 28.93 -1.27 -5.67
C GLY A 408 30.16 -0.65 -5.00
N ASP A 409 30.00 0.52 -4.39
CA ASP A 409 30.99 1.15 -3.50
C ASP A 409 31.05 0.50 -2.10
N LEU A 410 29.99 -0.20 -1.70
CA LEU A 410 29.84 -0.80 -0.37
C LEU A 410 30.02 -2.33 -0.37
N LEU A 411 29.76 -2.98 -1.49
CA LEU A 411 29.69 -4.44 -1.63
C LEU A 411 30.54 -4.94 -2.79
N ASP A 412 31.24 -6.05 -2.58
CA ASP A 412 31.95 -6.80 -3.61
C ASP A 412 31.02 -7.71 -4.42
N ALA A 413 31.42 -8.07 -5.64
CA ALA A 413 30.60 -8.83 -6.58
C ALA A 413 30.03 -10.15 -6.02
N PRO A 414 30.79 -10.99 -5.27
CA PRO A 414 30.24 -12.21 -4.66
C PRO A 414 29.10 -11.93 -3.68
N ARG A 415 29.21 -10.87 -2.87
CA ARG A 415 28.16 -10.49 -1.92
C ARG A 415 26.93 -9.94 -2.63
N ILE A 416 27.12 -9.10 -3.65
CA ILE A 416 26.01 -8.62 -4.48
C ILE A 416 25.23 -9.80 -5.07
N ALA A 417 25.92 -10.78 -5.66
CA ALA A 417 25.29 -11.98 -6.20
C ALA A 417 24.53 -12.75 -5.11
N SER A 418 25.12 -12.93 -3.93
CA SER A 418 24.48 -13.62 -2.80
C SER A 418 23.24 -12.89 -2.27
N ILE A 419 23.26 -11.57 -2.20
CA ILE A 419 22.12 -10.77 -1.71
C ILE A 419 21.00 -10.73 -2.76
N ALA A 420 21.35 -10.74 -4.05
CA ALA A 420 20.39 -10.76 -5.14
C ALA A 420 19.55 -12.06 -5.20
N GLU A 421 20.02 -13.16 -4.61
CA GLU A 421 19.26 -14.42 -4.48
C GLU A 421 18.00 -14.30 -3.60
N VAL A 422 17.85 -13.21 -2.85
CA VAL A 422 16.70 -13.01 -1.96
C VAL A 422 15.48 -12.53 -2.75
N ASP A 423 14.52 -13.43 -2.99
CA ASP A 423 13.30 -13.16 -3.76
C ASP A 423 12.42 -12.04 -3.20
N SER A 424 12.45 -11.82 -1.89
CA SER A 424 11.66 -10.77 -1.22
C SER A 424 12.38 -9.42 -1.11
N LEU A 425 13.59 -9.28 -1.67
CA LEU A 425 14.38 -8.07 -1.53
C LEU A 425 13.85 -6.94 -2.41
N ALA A 426 13.01 -6.09 -1.82
CA ALA A 426 12.48 -4.90 -2.47
C ALA A 426 13.54 -3.77 -2.62
N PRO A 427 13.47 -2.95 -3.69
CA PRO A 427 14.39 -1.83 -3.93
C PRO A 427 14.52 -0.85 -2.76
N ALA A 428 13.43 -0.57 -2.04
CA ALA A 428 13.47 0.32 -0.88
C ALA A 428 14.38 -0.20 0.25
N VAL A 429 14.47 -1.52 0.44
CA VAL A 429 15.34 -2.14 1.44
C VAL A 429 16.81 -1.93 1.05
N ILE A 430 17.14 -2.09 -0.24
CA ILE A 430 18.48 -1.84 -0.79
C ILE A 430 18.87 -0.37 -0.58
N ALA A 431 17.99 0.56 -0.96
CA ALA A 431 18.24 1.99 -0.85
C ALA A 431 18.44 2.43 0.62
N LYS A 432 17.59 1.94 1.53
CA LYS A 432 17.67 2.28 2.96
C LYS A 432 18.94 1.72 3.61
N ALA A 433 19.26 0.44 3.36
CA ALA A 433 20.48 -0.17 3.89
C ALA A 433 21.74 0.53 3.34
N GLY A 434 21.76 0.82 2.04
CA GLY A 434 22.86 1.55 1.40
C GLY A 434 23.04 2.95 1.97
N GLY A 435 21.95 3.70 2.17
CA GLY A 435 21.99 5.04 2.76
C GLY A 435 22.56 5.06 4.18
N VAL A 436 22.09 4.14 5.05
CA VAL A 436 22.59 4.03 6.42
C VAL A 436 24.07 3.67 6.44
N VAL A 437 24.47 2.62 5.72
CA VAL A 437 25.85 2.13 5.71
C VAL A 437 26.80 3.17 5.11
N ARG A 438 26.40 3.87 4.05
CA ARG A 438 27.21 4.92 3.45
C ARG A 438 27.46 6.06 4.45
N ALA A 439 26.46 6.45 5.22
CA ALA A 439 26.59 7.51 6.24
C ALA A 439 27.58 7.18 7.36
N ILE A 440 27.77 5.90 7.71
CA ILE A 440 28.67 5.45 8.79
C ILE A 440 29.91 4.70 8.27
N SER A 441 30.10 4.63 6.95
CA SER A 441 31.15 3.84 6.29
C SER A 441 32.57 4.19 6.78
N GLN A 442 32.83 5.49 6.99
CA GLN A 442 34.12 5.97 7.51
C GLN A 442 34.43 5.48 8.94
N GLN A 443 33.39 5.22 9.75
CA GLN A 443 33.54 4.78 11.14
C GLN A 443 33.63 3.25 11.26
N LEU A 444 32.98 2.52 10.35
CA LEU A 444 32.96 1.06 10.34
C LEU A 444 34.27 0.45 9.81
N GLY A 445 34.92 1.12 8.86
CA GLY A 445 36.04 0.58 8.09
C GLY A 445 35.56 -0.44 7.03
N ALA A 446 36.37 -0.62 5.98
CA ALA A 446 35.98 -1.36 4.77
C ALA A 446 35.51 -2.81 5.04
N GLU A 447 36.12 -3.52 6.00
CA GLU A 447 35.74 -4.90 6.31
C GLU A 447 34.35 -5.03 6.93
N LYS A 448 33.91 -4.04 7.73
CA LYS A 448 32.63 -4.10 8.45
C LYS A 448 31.47 -3.51 7.65
N THR A 449 31.74 -2.68 6.65
CA THR A 449 30.73 -2.04 5.79
C THR A 449 29.78 -3.07 5.18
N ALA A 450 30.32 -4.11 4.54
CA ALA A 450 29.50 -5.14 3.90
C ALA A 450 28.69 -5.97 4.92
N ALA A 451 29.30 -6.35 6.04
CA ALA A 451 28.61 -7.07 7.11
C ALA A 451 27.47 -6.25 7.73
N ALA A 452 27.65 -4.94 7.88
CA ALA A 452 26.61 -4.02 8.35
C ALA A 452 25.45 -3.94 7.36
N PHE A 453 25.73 -3.89 6.05
CA PHE A 453 24.70 -3.91 5.01
C PHE A 453 23.87 -5.18 5.07
N GLU A 454 24.51 -6.35 5.07
CA GLU A 454 23.84 -7.66 5.17
C GLU A 454 23.00 -7.77 6.45
N HIS A 455 23.50 -7.23 7.56
CA HIS A 455 22.78 -7.19 8.83
C HIS A 455 21.50 -6.35 8.74
N LEU A 456 21.56 -5.14 8.16
CA LEU A 456 20.39 -4.27 8.01
C LEU A 456 19.33 -4.86 7.07
N VAL A 457 19.76 -5.44 5.95
CA VAL A 457 18.87 -6.13 5.02
C VAL A 457 18.19 -7.31 5.71
N SER A 458 18.97 -8.15 6.39
CA SER A 458 18.43 -9.31 7.12
C SER A 458 17.44 -8.92 8.21
N SER A 459 17.77 -7.90 9.01
CA SER A 459 16.92 -7.42 10.09
C SER A 459 15.62 -6.83 9.57
N THR A 460 15.66 -6.06 8.48
CA THR A 460 14.47 -5.49 7.83
C THR A 460 13.55 -6.58 7.30
N LEU A 461 14.10 -7.54 6.56
CA LEU A 461 13.33 -8.64 5.98
C LEU A 461 12.73 -9.54 7.07
N ARG A 462 13.45 -9.80 8.17
CA ARG A 462 12.89 -10.53 9.33
C ARG A 462 11.73 -9.77 9.98
N ALA A 463 11.85 -8.45 10.12
CA ALA A 463 10.76 -7.62 10.65
C ALA A 463 9.53 -7.63 9.73
N GLN A 464 9.72 -7.78 8.42
CA GLN A 464 8.65 -7.97 7.43
C GLN A 464 8.10 -9.41 7.39
N GLY A 465 8.57 -10.31 8.26
CA GLY A 465 8.09 -11.69 8.37
C GLY A 465 8.81 -12.69 7.47
N HIS A 466 9.85 -12.29 6.74
CA HIS A 466 10.64 -13.20 5.90
C HIS A 466 11.63 -14.01 6.74
N ARG A 467 11.62 -15.35 6.58
CA ARG A 467 12.49 -16.27 7.32
C ARG A 467 13.89 -16.34 6.69
N THR A 468 14.93 -15.95 7.44
CA THR A 468 16.37 -16.11 7.13
C THR A 468 16.75 -15.90 5.64
N PRO A 469 16.75 -14.65 5.16
CA PRO A 469 16.90 -14.35 3.74
C PRO A 469 18.31 -14.57 3.20
N LEU A 470 19.34 -14.13 3.93
CA LEU A 470 20.73 -14.32 3.53
C LEU A 470 21.23 -15.63 4.12
N ARG A 471 21.26 -16.68 3.29
CA ARG A 471 21.99 -17.90 3.65
C ARG A 471 23.45 -17.50 3.84
N GLN A 472 23.95 -17.62 5.06
CA GLN A 472 25.40 -17.68 5.27
C GLN A 472 25.92 -18.86 4.44
N GLY A 473 26.62 -18.53 3.36
CA GLY A 473 27.54 -19.39 2.61
C GLY A 473 27.08 -20.82 2.32
N GLY A 474 26.82 -21.09 1.04
CA GLY A 474 27.33 -22.26 0.29
C GLY A 474 28.11 -23.36 1.01
N ALA A 475 27.56 -23.97 2.05
CA ALA A 475 28.15 -25.15 2.68
C ALA A 475 27.90 -26.43 1.87
N ASP A 476 27.03 -26.37 0.86
CA ASP A 476 26.76 -27.47 -0.08
C ASP A 476 27.54 -27.36 -1.39
N VAL A 477 28.18 -26.22 -1.71
CA VAL A 477 29.01 -26.06 -2.93
C VAL A 477 30.35 -26.79 -2.79
N ALA A 478 30.70 -27.27 -1.60
CA ALA A 478 31.93 -28.01 -1.41
C ALA A 478 31.93 -29.36 -2.14
N MET A 479 30.78 -29.96 -2.47
CA MET A 479 30.72 -31.26 -3.15
C MET A 479 30.22 -31.10 -4.57
N GLY A 480 31.14 -31.06 -5.55
CA GLY A 480 30.78 -31.22 -6.96
C GLY A 480 29.82 -32.40 -7.13
N TYR A 481 28.64 -32.12 -7.66
CA TYR A 481 27.61 -33.13 -7.89
C TYR A 481 27.98 -33.91 -9.13
N ASP A 482 28.06 -35.23 -9.01
CA ASP A 482 28.37 -36.14 -10.11
C ASP A 482 27.24 -37.17 -10.22
N PRO A 483 26.46 -37.15 -11.32
CA PRO A 483 25.39 -38.12 -11.56
C PRO A 483 25.84 -39.58 -11.46
N ALA A 484 27.12 -39.90 -11.70
CA ALA A 484 27.66 -41.26 -11.60
C ALA A 484 27.60 -41.85 -10.17
N PHE A 485 27.52 -40.99 -9.14
CA PHE A 485 27.37 -41.41 -7.75
C PHE A 485 25.91 -41.42 -7.27
N ILE A 486 24.95 -41.39 -8.19
CA ILE A 486 23.53 -41.35 -7.88
C ILE A 486 22.86 -42.58 -8.47
N GLN A 487 22.17 -43.33 -7.63
CA GLN A 487 21.35 -44.45 -8.09
C GLN A 487 19.96 -43.95 -8.49
N ALA A 488 19.65 -44.04 -9.77
CA ALA A 488 18.32 -43.76 -10.31
C ALA A 488 17.84 -44.86 -11.27
N ASP A 489 16.53 -44.94 -11.50
CA ASP A 489 15.91 -45.84 -12.49
C ASP A 489 15.96 -45.29 -13.94
N ALA A 490 16.53 -44.10 -14.13
CA ALA A 490 16.74 -43.45 -15.41
C ALA A 490 18.19 -42.95 -15.53
N ASP A 491 18.70 -42.85 -16.77
CA ASP A 491 19.98 -42.19 -17.06
C ASP A 491 19.83 -40.68 -16.88
N LEU A 492 20.35 -40.16 -15.77
CA LEU A 492 20.27 -38.74 -15.41
C LEU A 492 20.97 -37.82 -16.42
N GLU A 493 22.05 -38.29 -17.05
CA GLU A 493 22.75 -37.49 -18.07
C GLU A 493 21.99 -37.47 -19.40
N GLU A 494 21.33 -38.57 -19.76
CA GLU A 494 20.42 -38.59 -20.91
C GLU A 494 19.21 -37.67 -20.69
N VAL A 495 18.60 -37.71 -19.50
CA VAL A 495 17.50 -36.80 -19.13
C VAL A 495 17.95 -35.34 -19.23
N ALA A 496 19.12 -35.00 -18.70
CA ALA A 496 19.66 -33.65 -18.80
C ALA A 496 19.90 -33.23 -20.26
N ARG A 497 20.50 -34.09 -21.09
CA ARG A 497 20.70 -33.81 -22.53
C ARG A 497 19.38 -33.59 -23.27
N GLY A 498 18.35 -34.38 -22.97
CA GLY A 498 17.01 -34.20 -23.53
C GLY A 498 16.43 -32.83 -23.19
N LEU A 499 16.55 -32.42 -21.93
CA LEU A 499 16.06 -31.12 -21.45
C LEU A 499 16.87 -29.93 -21.96
N VAL A 500 18.17 -30.10 -22.24
CA VAL A 500 18.98 -29.07 -22.91
C VAL A 500 18.45 -28.79 -24.32
N GLY A 501 17.98 -29.82 -25.03
CA GLY A 501 17.41 -29.66 -26.37
C GLY A 501 16.02 -29.03 -26.40
N THR A 502 15.15 -29.35 -25.42
CA THR A 502 13.76 -28.87 -25.39
C THR A 502 13.55 -27.62 -24.55
N GLN A 503 14.42 -27.37 -23.56
CA GLN A 503 14.31 -26.35 -22.51
C GLN A 503 12.93 -26.33 -21.81
N SER A 504 12.24 -27.47 -21.83
CA SER A 504 10.89 -27.65 -21.32
C SER A 504 10.70 -29.09 -20.87
N GLY A 505 10.10 -29.28 -19.70
CA GLY A 505 9.79 -30.61 -19.18
C GLY A 505 9.42 -30.63 -17.70
N ARG A 506 8.58 -31.59 -17.30
CA ARG A 506 8.05 -31.74 -15.94
C ARG A 506 8.54 -33.04 -15.33
N LEU A 507 9.41 -32.92 -14.33
CA LEU A 507 10.06 -34.04 -13.68
C LEU A 507 9.52 -34.23 -12.28
N CYS A 508 9.21 -35.48 -11.93
CA CYS A 508 8.96 -35.90 -10.55
C CYS A 508 10.14 -36.75 -10.07
N LEU A 509 10.92 -36.23 -9.13
CA LEU A 509 12.02 -36.93 -8.48
C LEU A 509 11.50 -37.51 -7.17
N TYR A 510 11.48 -38.84 -7.04
CA TYR A 510 10.94 -39.50 -5.85
C TYR A 510 11.92 -40.52 -5.29
N GLY A 511 11.91 -40.71 -3.97
CA GLY A 511 12.78 -41.68 -3.30
C GLY A 511 13.15 -41.29 -1.88
N PRO A 512 13.93 -42.10 -1.16
CA PRO A 512 14.32 -41.83 0.22
C PRO A 512 15.00 -40.45 0.40
N PRO A 513 14.94 -39.85 1.60
CA PRO A 513 15.67 -38.62 1.89
C PRO A 513 17.18 -38.85 1.82
N GLY A 514 17.93 -37.87 1.30
CA GLY A 514 19.39 -37.94 1.19
C GLY A 514 19.92 -38.58 -0.10
N THR A 515 19.07 -39.00 -1.04
CA THR A 515 19.50 -39.58 -2.33
C THR A 515 19.98 -38.57 -3.38
N GLY A 516 19.93 -37.27 -3.08
CA GLY A 516 20.47 -36.22 -3.96
C GLY A 516 19.46 -35.54 -4.90
N LYS A 517 18.15 -35.73 -4.70
CA LYS A 517 17.07 -35.11 -5.51
C LYS A 517 17.23 -33.58 -5.67
N THR A 518 17.41 -32.85 -4.57
CA THR A 518 17.59 -31.39 -4.58
C THR A 518 18.91 -30.95 -5.20
N ALA A 519 19.95 -31.79 -5.09
CA ALA A 519 21.25 -31.51 -5.70
C ALA A 519 21.21 -31.75 -7.22
N TYR A 520 20.44 -32.74 -7.69
CA TYR A 520 20.20 -32.96 -9.12
C TYR A 520 19.56 -31.74 -9.78
N GLY A 521 18.54 -31.13 -9.15
CA GLY A 521 17.90 -29.93 -9.68
C GLY A 521 18.87 -28.75 -9.87
N ARG A 522 19.81 -28.57 -8.93
CA ARG A 522 20.89 -27.56 -9.06
C ARG A 522 21.84 -27.87 -10.20
N TRP A 523 22.34 -29.09 -10.25
CA TRP A 523 23.25 -29.52 -11.31
C TRP A 523 22.58 -29.41 -12.69
N LEU A 524 21.31 -29.80 -12.80
CA LEU A 524 20.55 -29.69 -14.05
C LEU A 524 20.38 -28.23 -14.50
N ALA A 525 20.09 -27.31 -13.58
CA ALA A 525 20.02 -25.88 -13.90
C ALA A 525 21.36 -25.33 -14.40
N GLU A 526 22.49 -25.76 -13.79
CA GLU A 526 23.84 -25.44 -14.27
C GLU A 526 24.09 -25.98 -15.69
N GLN A 527 23.70 -27.23 -15.98
CA GLN A 527 23.82 -27.81 -17.33
C GLN A 527 22.97 -27.08 -18.37
N LEU A 528 21.79 -26.57 -17.96
CA LEU A 528 20.90 -25.79 -18.81
C LEU A 528 21.36 -24.33 -19.01
N GLY A 529 22.32 -23.86 -18.21
CA GLY A 529 22.70 -22.44 -18.18
C GLY A 529 21.56 -21.53 -17.69
N MET A 530 20.62 -22.08 -16.92
CA MET A 530 19.42 -21.39 -16.43
C MET A 530 19.53 -21.14 -14.92
N PRO A 531 18.97 -20.03 -14.40
CA PRO A 531 18.83 -19.86 -12.95
C PRO A 531 17.97 -20.97 -12.33
N LEU A 532 18.19 -21.29 -11.05
CA LEU A 532 17.34 -22.22 -10.29
C LEU A 532 16.50 -21.45 -9.27
N THR A 533 15.18 -21.56 -9.38
CA THR A 533 14.24 -21.08 -8.36
C THR A 533 13.77 -22.25 -7.51
N VAL A 534 14.13 -22.29 -6.23
CA VAL A 534 13.70 -23.35 -5.30
C VAL A 534 12.61 -22.82 -4.37
N LYS A 535 11.42 -23.43 -4.39
CA LYS A 535 10.32 -23.14 -3.46
C LYS A 535 10.04 -24.35 -2.58
N ARG A 536 9.94 -24.15 -1.26
CA ARG A 536 9.44 -25.19 -0.35
C ARG A 536 7.95 -25.02 -0.15
N VAL A 537 7.27 -26.09 0.22
CA VAL A 537 5.83 -26.04 0.51
C VAL A 537 5.48 -25.02 1.60
N SER A 538 6.34 -24.89 2.62
CA SER A 538 6.16 -23.87 3.68
C SER A 538 6.27 -22.42 3.19
N ASP A 539 6.87 -22.18 2.02
CA ASP A 539 6.92 -20.84 1.41
C ASP A 539 5.63 -20.52 0.63
N LEU A 540 4.85 -21.54 0.27
CA LEU A 540 3.65 -21.41 -0.55
C LEU A 540 2.37 -21.40 0.29
N ILE A 541 2.35 -22.11 1.42
CA ILE A 541 1.16 -22.23 2.28
C ILE A 541 1.00 -21.01 3.20
N SER A 542 -0.18 -20.39 3.14
CA SER A 542 -0.66 -19.35 4.04
C SER A 542 -1.86 -19.83 4.87
N PRO A 543 -2.04 -19.35 6.11
CA PRO A 543 -3.26 -19.58 6.89
C PRO A 543 -4.51 -18.90 6.29
N TYR A 544 -4.35 -17.97 5.34
CA TYR A 544 -5.45 -17.25 4.71
C TYR A 544 -5.94 -17.96 3.43
N VAL A 545 -7.26 -18.14 3.32
CA VAL A 545 -7.90 -18.80 2.16
C VAL A 545 -7.62 -18.01 0.87
N GLY A 546 -7.18 -18.69 -0.19
CA GLY A 546 -6.92 -18.09 -1.52
C GLY A 546 -5.50 -17.55 -1.70
N GLU A 547 -4.74 -17.33 -0.63
CA GLU A 547 -3.37 -16.80 -0.72
C GLU A 547 -2.38 -17.86 -1.18
N SER A 548 -2.56 -19.10 -0.73
CA SER A 548 -1.71 -20.21 -1.10
C SER A 548 -1.77 -20.51 -2.61
N GLU A 549 -2.96 -20.43 -3.22
CA GLU A 549 -3.15 -20.55 -4.67
C GLU A 549 -2.42 -19.42 -5.43
N GLN A 550 -2.52 -18.18 -4.93
CA GLN A 550 -1.83 -17.05 -5.54
C GLN A 550 -0.30 -17.18 -5.44
N ASN A 551 0.21 -17.72 -4.33
CA ASN A 551 1.63 -17.97 -4.15
C ASN A 551 2.15 -19.03 -5.13
N ILE A 552 1.38 -20.10 -5.37
CA ILE A 552 1.69 -21.12 -6.38
C ILE A 552 1.74 -20.47 -7.77
N ALA A 553 0.68 -19.77 -8.17
CA ALA A 553 0.62 -19.11 -9.46
C ALA A 553 1.76 -18.09 -9.66
N ARG A 554 2.11 -17.35 -8.60
CA ARG A 554 3.23 -16.41 -8.62
C ARG A 554 4.57 -17.13 -8.81
N ALA A 555 4.82 -18.24 -8.10
CA ALA A 555 6.06 -18.99 -8.23
C ALA A 555 6.33 -19.47 -9.67
N PHE A 556 5.31 -19.92 -10.39
CA PHE A 556 5.41 -20.29 -11.80
C PHE A 556 5.65 -19.08 -12.72
N ARG A 557 4.93 -17.97 -12.48
CA ARG A 557 5.13 -16.72 -13.24
C ARG A 557 6.52 -16.14 -13.05
N ASP A 558 7.02 -16.10 -11.81
CA ASP A 558 8.35 -15.61 -11.48
C ASP A 558 9.41 -16.44 -12.21
N ALA A 559 9.34 -17.77 -12.10
CA ALA A 559 10.26 -18.66 -12.80
C ALA A 559 10.19 -18.52 -14.33
N GLN A 560 9.01 -18.30 -14.89
CA GLN A 560 8.84 -18.06 -16.32
C GLN A 560 9.52 -16.74 -16.74
N SER A 561 9.31 -15.67 -15.98
CA SER A 561 9.87 -14.35 -16.25
C SER A 561 11.41 -14.33 -16.18
N GLU A 562 11.98 -15.14 -15.28
CA GLU A 562 13.42 -15.29 -15.11
C GLU A 562 14.05 -16.32 -16.06
N GLN A 563 13.24 -17.03 -16.86
CA GLN A 563 13.67 -18.21 -17.62
C GLN A 563 14.44 -19.20 -16.74
N ALA A 564 13.89 -19.47 -15.56
CA ALA A 564 14.51 -20.30 -14.52
C ALA A 564 13.93 -21.71 -14.50
N VAL A 565 14.74 -22.66 -14.04
CA VAL A 565 14.28 -23.99 -13.62
C VAL A 565 13.53 -23.83 -12.31
N LEU A 566 12.25 -24.21 -12.28
CA LEU A 566 11.44 -24.17 -11.06
C LEU A 566 11.52 -25.51 -10.35
N MET A 567 12.12 -25.52 -9.15
CA MET A 567 12.15 -26.69 -8.29
C MET A 567 11.24 -26.49 -7.07
N MET A 568 10.29 -27.41 -6.87
CA MET A 568 9.49 -27.49 -5.65
C MET A 568 9.91 -28.69 -4.81
N ASP A 569 10.37 -28.44 -3.58
CA ASP A 569 10.84 -29.49 -2.67
C ASP A 569 9.77 -29.87 -1.65
N GLU A 570 9.72 -31.16 -1.28
CA GLU A 570 8.79 -31.76 -0.30
C GLU A 570 7.31 -31.64 -0.69
N VAL A 571 7.00 -31.85 -1.97
CA VAL A 571 5.64 -31.68 -2.51
C VAL A 571 4.63 -32.71 -1.96
N ASP A 572 5.10 -33.79 -1.36
CA ASP A 572 4.29 -34.81 -0.66
C ASP A 572 3.46 -34.24 0.49
N SER A 573 3.85 -33.09 1.04
CA SER A 573 3.10 -32.45 2.12
C SER A 573 1.82 -31.74 1.67
N PHE A 574 1.68 -31.40 0.38
CA PHE A 574 0.47 -30.75 -0.14
C PHE A 574 -0.18 -31.44 -1.36
N LEU A 575 0.56 -32.23 -2.14
CA LEU A 575 0.04 -33.00 -3.27
C LEU A 575 -0.54 -34.37 -2.85
N GLN A 576 -1.14 -34.45 -1.67
CA GLN A 576 -1.72 -35.68 -1.14
C GLN A 576 -3.01 -36.08 -1.88
N ASP A 577 -3.36 -37.37 -1.86
CA ASP A 577 -4.60 -37.87 -2.47
C ASP A 577 -5.83 -37.09 -1.97
N ARG A 578 -6.53 -36.47 -2.93
CA ARG A 578 -7.74 -35.67 -2.70
C ARG A 578 -8.84 -36.43 -1.94
N ARG A 579 -8.84 -37.77 -2.02
CA ARG A 579 -9.81 -38.63 -1.31
C ARG A 579 -9.65 -38.63 0.20
N GLY A 580 -8.47 -38.26 0.71
CA GLY A 580 -8.19 -38.13 2.14
C GLY A 580 -8.26 -36.70 2.68
N ALA A 581 -8.51 -35.71 1.81
CA ALA A 581 -8.53 -34.30 2.19
C ALA A 581 -9.69 -33.99 3.14
N GLN A 582 -9.41 -33.43 4.31
CA GLN A 582 -10.45 -33.07 5.29
C GLN A 582 -11.02 -31.68 5.05
N ARG A 583 -10.33 -30.86 4.24
CA ARG A 583 -10.67 -29.44 4.06
C ARG A 583 -10.69 -29.10 2.57
N GLY A 584 -11.73 -28.36 2.13
CA GLY A 584 -11.91 -28.01 0.71
C GLY A 584 -10.77 -27.16 0.11
N TRP A 585 -10.01 -26.43 0.92
CA TRP A 585 -8.86 -25.65 0.45
C TRP A 585 -7.68 -26.53 0.02
N GLU A 586 -7.53 -27.74 0.57
CA GLU A 586 -6.46 -28.68 0.17
C GLU A 586 -6.67 -29.11 -1.29
N VAL A 587 -7.93 -29.38 -1.68
CA VAL A 587 -8.29 -29.74 -3.06
C VAL A 587 -8.07 -28.58 -4.02
N SER A 588 -8.39 -27.35 -3.59
CA SER A 588 -8.16 -26.12 -4.37
C SER A 588 -6.68 -25.92 -4.70
N LEU A 589 -5.80 -26.14 -3.72
CA LEU A 589 -4.35 -26.01 -3.92
C LEU A 589 -3.78 -27.02 -4.90
N VAL A 590 -4.19 -28.29 -4.79
CA VAL A 590 -3.78 -29.32 -5.74
C VAL A 590 -4.24 -28.93 -7.14
N ASN A 591 -5.48 -28.46 -7.31
CA ASN A 591 -5.98 -28.03 -8.62
C ASN A 591 -5.16 -26.89 -9.22
N GLU A 592 -4.90 -25.83 -8.45
CA GLU A 592 -4.09 -24.69 -8.91
C GLU A 592 -2.70 -25.15 -9.34
N MET A 593 -2.05 -26.00 -8.54
CA MET A 593 -0.75 -26.58 -8.88
C MET A 593 -0.79 -27.32 -10.22
N LEU A 594 -1.80 -28.15 -10.46
CA LEU A 594 -1.93 -28.88 -11.73
C LEU A 594 -2.15 -27.95 -12.92
N THR A 595 -2.97 -26.91 -12.75
CA THR A 595 -3.20 -25.89 -13.78
C THR A 595 -1.91 -25.15 -14.13
N GLN A 596 -1.14 -24.73 -13.12
CA GLN A 596 0.13 -24.03 -13.35
C GLN A 596 1.18 -24.96 -13.98
N MET A 597 1.29 -26.21 -13.54
CA MET A 597 2.15 -27.21 -14.17
C MET A 597 1.83 -27.35 -15.66
N GLU A 598 0.56 -27.48 -16.03
CA GLU A 598 0.13 -27.62 -17.43
C GLU A 598 0.42 -26.41 -18.31
N ALA A 599 0.30 -25.20 -17.74
CA ALA A 599 0.52 -23.95 -18.47
C ALA A 599 2.00 -23.54 -18.57
N PHE A 600 2.87 -24.07 -17.68
CA PHE A 600 4.26 -23.66 -17.61
C PHE A 600 5.09 -24.19 -18.79
N PRO A 601 5.71 -23.31 -19.60
CA PRO A 601 6.49 -23.72 -20.77
C PRO A 601 7.95 -24.08 -20.46
N GLY A 602 8.41 -23.95 -19.20
CA GLY A 602 9.80 -24.18 -18.80
C GLY A 602 10.08 -25.55 -18.18
N VAL A 603 11.22 -25.68 -17.49
CA VAL A 603 11.60 -26.90 -16.76
C VAL A 603 11.10 -26.84 -15.33
N PHE A 604 10.21 -27.76 -14.97
CA PHE A 604 9.63 -27.91 -13.64
C PHE A 604 10.11 -29.22 -12.99
N ILE A 605 10.59 -29.14 -11.75
CA ILE A 605 11.06 -30.28 -10.96
C ILE A 605 10.29 -30.31 -9.64
N ALA A 606 9.58 -31.41 -9.38
CA ALA A 606 9.00 -31.69 -8.08
C ALA A 606 9.81 -32.79 -7.38
N SER A 607 10.22 -32.57 -6.13
CA SER A 607 10.79 -33.64 -5.30
C SER A 607 9.84 -34.09 -4.19
N THR A 608 9.73 -35.40 -4.02
CA THR A 608 8.90 -36.05 -3.00
C THR A 608 9.69 -37.17 -2.32
N ASN A 609 9.40 -37.44 -1.04
CA ASN A 609 9.90 -38.64 -0.36
C ASN A 609 8.92 -39.81 -0.44
N LEU A 610 7.64 -39.55 -0.77
CA LEU A 610 6.55 -40.51 -0.78
C LEU A 610 5.84 -40.50 -2.15
N MET A 611 6.02 -41.56 -2.94
CA MET A 611 5.34 -41.70 -4.24
C MET A 611 3.89 -42.17 -4.09
N ASP A 612 3.63 -43.09 -3.15
CA ASP A 612 2.32 -43.74 -2.99
C ASP A 612 1.23 -42.78 -2.49
N GLY A 613 1.62 -41.65 -1.88
CA GLY A 613 0.69 -40.64 -1.34
C GLY A 613 0.29 -39.54 -2.32
N LEU A 614 0.88 -39.49 -3.53
CA LEU A 614 0.66 -38.40 -4.48
C LEU A 614 -0.66 -38.51 -5.25
N ASP A 615 -1.27 -37.36 -5.53
CA ASP A 615 -2.47 -37.26 -6.36
C ASP A 615 -2.28 -37.87 -7.76
N GLN A 616 -3.21 -38.77 -8.14
CA GLN A 616 -3.15 -39.48 -9.42
C GLN A 616 -3.21 -38.53 -10.63
N ALA A 617 -3.87 -37.39 -10.48
CA ALA A 617 -3.94 -36.41 -11.55
C ALA A 617 -2.61 -35.65 -11.72
N ALA A 618 -1.85 -35.43 -10.63
CA ALA A 618 -0.48 -34.92 -10.69
C ALA A 618 0.45 -35.90 -11.43
N LEU A 619 0.38 -37.19 -11.10
CA LEU A 619 1.20 -38.23 -11.73
C LEU A 619 1.03 -38.29 -13.26
N ARG A 620 -0.14 -37.95 -13.80
CA ARG A 620 -0.36 -37.94 -15.26
C ARG A 620 0.24 -36.74 -15.99
N ARG A 621 0.61 -35.68 -15.26
CA ARG A 621 1.11 -34.41 -15.81
C ARG A 621 2.62 -34.28 -15.80
N PHE A 622 3.31 -35.16 -15.07
CA PHE A 622 4.76 -35.30 -15.15
C PHE A 622 5.15 -36.08 -16.39
N ASP A 623 6.04 -35.50 -17.19
CA ASP A 623 6.58 -36.11 -18.40
C ASP A 623 7.54 -37.25 -18.04
N LEU A 624 8.31 -37.06 -16.97
CA LEU A 624 9.27 -38.04 -16.44
C LEU A 624 9.12 -38.22 -14.94
N LYS A 625 9.18 -39.48 -14.50
CA LYS A 625 9.18 -39.86 -13.08
C LYS A 625 10.46 -40.64 -12.84
N VAL A 626 11.35 -40.10 -12.02
CA VAL A 626 12.66 -40.69 -11.76
C VAL A 626 12.72 -41.13 -10.31
N LYS A 627 12.88 -42.43 -10.09
CA LYS A 627 13.10 -43.04 -8.79
C LYS A 627 14.57 -42.92 -8.42
N PHE A 628 14.85 -42.25 -7.32
CA PHE A 628 16.15 -42.26 -6.66
C PHE A 628 16.14 -43.35 -5.60
N ASP A 629 17.12 -44.24 -5.62
CA ASP A 629 17.23 -45.38 -4.70
C ASP A 629 18.49 -45.29 -3.84
N PHE A 630 18.62 -46.23 -2.90
CA PHE A 630 19.84 -46.42 -2.12
C PHE A 630 21.01 -46.86 -3.02
N LEU A 631 22.22 -46.53 -2.62
CA LEU A 631 23.42 -46.82 -3.41
C LEU A 631 23.68 -48.34 -3.48
N PRO A 632 23.87 -48.92 -4.68
CA PRO A 632 24.36 -50.28 -4.79
C PRO A 632 25.81 -50.36 -4.28
N PRO A 633 26.27 -51.54 -3.81
CA PRO A 633 27.59 -51.70 -3.21
C PRO A 633 28.76 -51.18 -4.08
N GLN A 634 28.62 -51.27 -5.41
CA GLN A 634 29.63 -50.79 -6.35
C GLN A 634 29.71 -49.26 -6.39
N GLN A 635 28.57 -48.55 -6.43
CA GLN A 635 28.55 -47.09 -6.41
C GLN A 635 28.91 -46.54 -5.03
N ALA A 636 28.45 -47.19 -3.95
CA ALA A 636 28.84 -46.86 -2.59
C ALA A 636 30.37 -46.93 -2.42
N TRP A 637 31.00 -47.97 -2.97
CA TRP A 637 32.45 -48.12 -2.97
C TRP A 637 33.16 -47.00 -3.76
N ALA A 638 32.68 -46.69 -4.97
CA ALA A 638 33.26 -45.61 -5.77
C ALA A 638 33.17 -44.26 -5.05
N LEU A 639 32.02 -43.97 -4.43
CA LEU A 639 31.83 -42.76 -3.64
C LEU A 639 32.73 -42.73 -2.40
N LEU A 640 32.93 -43.87 -1.71
CA LEU A 640 33.87 -43.97 -0.60
C LEU A 640 35.30 -43.64 -1.03
N CYS A 641 35.77 -44.21 -2.15
CA CYS A 641 37.10 -43.93 -2.70
C CYS A 641 37.27 -42.43 -3.01
N ALA A 642 36.29 -41.83 -3.70
CA ALA A 642 36.30 -40.42 -4.04
C ALA A 642 36.32 -39.52 -2.78
N GLN A 643 35.58 -39.88 -1.73
CA GLN A 643 35.60 -39.15 -0.46
C GLN A 643 36.93 -39.30 0.28
N CYS A 644 37.53 -40.49 0.29
CA CYS A 644 38.84 -40.71 0.89
C CYS A 644 39.91 -39.85 0.20
N GLU A 645 39.91 -39.81 -1.13
CA GLU A 645 40.82 -38.96 -1.91
C GLU A 645 40.64 -37.47 -1.57
N ARG A 646 39.39 -36.98 -1.55
CA ARG A 646 39.06 -35.59 -1.22
C ARG A 646 39.43 -35.20 0.21
N MET A 647 39.34 -36.14 1.14
CA MET A 647 39.72 -35.96 2.54
C MET A 647 41.21 -36.25 2.81
N GLN A 648 42.00 -36.57 1.77
CA GLN A 648 43.41 -36.96 1.87
C GLN A 648 43.64 -38.15 2.82
N LEU A 649 42.68 -39.08 2.85
CA LEU A 649 42.75 -40.32 3.62
C LEU A 649 43.43 -41.43 2.81
N PRO A 650 44.06 -42.42 3.48
CA PRO A 650 44.56 -43.61 2.80
C PRO A 650 43.47 -44.32 1.98
N ALA A 651 43.85 -44.88 0.84
CA ALA A 651 42.93 -45.61 -0.02
C ALA A 651 42.29 -46.79 0.74
N PRO A 652 40.97 -47.00 0.60
CA PRO A 652 40.29 -48.08 1.28
C PRO A 652 40.69 -49.46 0.72
N SER A 653 40.74 -50.44 1.59
CA SER A 653 41.11 -51.84 1.35
C SER A 653 39.89 -52.73 1.01
N ASP A 654 40.14 -53.94 0.49
CA ASP A 654 39.07 -54.90 0.19
C ASP A 654 38.26 -55.33 1.44
N ALA A 655 38.86 -55.26 2.63
CA ALA A 655 38.14 -55.51 3.88
C ALA A 655 37.08 -54.42 4.16
N GLU A 656 37.43 -53.16 3.92
CA GLU A 656 36.52 -52.02 4.03
C GLU A 656 35.44 -52.06 2.94
N ARG A 657 35.77 -52.56 1.73
CA ARG A 657 34.79 -52.82 0.66
C ARG A 657 33.73 -53.84 1.09
N ALA A 658 34.17 -54.94 1.70
CA ALA A 658 33.27 -55.96 2.21
C ALA A 658 32.39 -55.46 3.38
N GLN A 659 32.93 -54.57 4.22
CA GLN A 659 32.18 -53.94 5.31
C GLN A 659 31.11 -52.97 4.78
N LEU A 660 31.47 -52.08 3.85
CA LEU A 660 30.55 -51.13 3.23
C LEU A 660 29.41 -51.84 2.47
N ALA A 661 29.69 -52.98 1.81
CA ALA A 661 28.68 -53.74 1.07
C ALA A 661 27.53 -54.28 1.95
N ARG A 662 27.69 -54.32 3.28
CA ARG A 662 26.65 -54.70 4.24
C ARG A 662 25.65 -53.58 4.51
N LEU A 663 25.94 -52.34 4.10
CA LEU A 663 25.08 -51.18 4.28
C LEU A 663 24.13 -51.04 3.09
N HIS A 664 22.90 -51.54 3.24
CA HIS A 664 21.90 -51.56 2.17
C HIS A 664 21.05 -50.28 2.06
N SER A 665 21.12 -49.39 3.06
CA SER A 665 20.31 -48.16 3.13
C SER A 665 21.16 -46.89 2.99
N LEU A 666 22.31 -47.01 2.35
CA LEU A 666 23.28 -45.94 2.21
C LEU A 666 22.85 -44.94 1.13
N THR A 667 22.94 -43.65 1.45
CA THR A 667 22.67 -42.56 0.49
C THR A 667 23.87 -41.62 0.38
N PRO A 668 24.04 -40.89 -0.74
CA PRO A 668 25.06 -39.84 -0.84
C PRO A 668 24.97 -38.80 0.28
N GLY A 669 23.76 -38.52 0.77
CA GLY A 669 23.51 -37.64 1.91
C GLY A 669 24.14 -38.13 3.22
N ASP A 670 24.24 -39.45 3.42
CA ASP A 670 24.91 -40.02 4.61
C ASP A 670 26.40 -39.68 4.61
N PHE A 671 27.07 -39.79 3.46
CA PHE A 671 28.45 -39.34 3.30
C PHE A 671 28.58 -37.84 3.59
N ALA A 672 27.67 -37.01 3.08
CA ALA A 672 27.69 -35.58 3.36
C ALA A 672 27.50 -35.25 4.85
N VAL A 673 26.62 -35.97 5.54
CA VAL A 673 26.42 -35.84 6.99
C VAL A 673 27.70 -36.23 7.73
N VAL A 674 28.30 -37.39 7.43
CA VAL A 674 29.52 -37.85 8.09
C VAL A 674 30.71 -36.93 7.81
N VAL A 675 30.86 -36.42 6.59
CA VAL A 675 31.88 -35.42 6.26
C VAL A 675 31.66 -34.13 7.07
N ARG A 676 30.42 -33.66 7.25
CA ARG A 676 30.15 -32.51 8.13
C ARG A 676 30.44 -32.81 9.59
N GLN A 677 30.10 -34.01 10.07
CA GLN A 677 30.41 -34.47 11.42
C GLN A 677 31.93 -34.55 11.66
N SER A 678 32.73 -34.80 10.61
CA SER A 678 34.19 -34.88 10.71
C SER A 678 34.84 -33.60 11.26
N ARG A 679 34.16 -32.44 11.12
CA ARG A 679 34.57 -31.16 11.73
C ARG A 679 34.58 -31.21 13.26
N PHE A 680 33.72 -32.04 13.85
CA PHE A 680 33.58 -32.22 15.30
C PHE A 680 34.19 -33.54 15.78
N ARG A 681 34.21 -34.56 14.93
CA ARG A 681 34.74 -35.90 15.19
C ARG A 681 35.69 -36.31 14.07
N PRO A 682 36.99 -35.94 14.14
CA PRO A 682 37.92 -36.14 13.05
C PRO A 682 37.98 -37.60 12.57
N VAL A 683 37.74 -37.80 11.29
CA VAL A 683 37.86 -39.09 10.60
C VAL A 683 39.31 -39.19 10.09
N ARG A 684 40.01 -40.27 10.45
CA ARG A 684 41.45 -40.44 10.16
C ARG A 684 41.76 -41.62 9.24
N SER A 685 40.77 -42.43 8.91
CA SER A 685 40.89 -43.60 8.02
C SER A 685 39.54 -43.94 7.38
N ALA A 686 39.57 -44.70 6.28
CA ALA A 686 38.37 -45.24 5.65
C ALA A 686 37.54 -46.10 6.61
N ALA A 687 38.16 -46.95 7.44
CA ALA A 687 37.48 -47.68 8.51
C ALA A 687 36.70 -46.77 9.47
N SER A 688 37.30 -45.65 9.92
CA SER A 688 36.60 -44.70 10.80
C SER A 688 35.43 -43.99 10.09
N LEU A 689 35.53 -43.79 8.77
CA LEU A 689 34.46 -43.23 7.94
C LEU A 689 33.29 -44.23 7.81
N ILE A 690 33.59 -45.51 7.58
CA ILE A 690 32.59 -46.58 7.50
C ILE A 690 31.87 -46.76 8.84
N VAL A 691 32.59 -46.73 9.98
CA VAL A 691 31.96 -46.81 11.32
C VAL A 691 30.99 -45.64 11.54
N ALA A 692 31.34 -44.43 11.09
CA ALA A 692 30.44 -43.29 11.17
C ALA A 692 29.22 -43.44 10.26
N LEU A 693 29.38 -43.99 9.05
CA LEU A 693 28.27 -44.33 8.15
C LEU A 693 27.36 -45.42 8.72
N GLU A 694 27.93 -46.46 9.35
CA GLU A 694 27.18 -47.51 10.05
C GLU A 694 26.32 -46.90 11.17
N ALA A 695 26.89 -46.00 11.97
CA ALA A 695 26.16 -45.31 13.03
C ALA A 695 25.01 -44.44 12.48
N GLU A 696 25.24 -43.69 11.39
CA GLU A 696 24.21 -42.86 10.74
C GLU A 696 23.08 -43.75 10.16
N CYS A 697 23.42 -44.85 9.47
CA CYS A 697 22.43 -45.81 8.97
C CYS A 697 21.62 -46.46 10.09
N ALA A 698 22.23 -46.78 11.23
CA ALA A 698 21.54 -47.35 12.39
C ALA A 698 20.49 -46.39 12.98
N VAL A 699 20.79 -45.09 13.03
CA VAL A 699 19.83 -44.06 13.50
C VAL A 699 18.62 -44.00 12.57
N LYS A 700 18.83 -44.05 11.24
CA LYS A 700 17.74 -44.05 10.25
C LYS A 700 16.83 -45.28 10.38
N GLN A 701 17.40 -46.46 10.63
CA GLN A 701 16.64 -47.70 10.78
C GLN A 701 15.93 -47.82 12.15
N GLY A 702 16.47 -47.20 13.20
CA GLY A 702 15.90 -47.18 14.55
C GLY A 702 14.64 -46.31 14.72
N ALA A 703 14.44 -45.31 13.86
CA ALA A 703 13.26 -44.44 13.91
C ALA A 703 11.96 -45.11 13.40
N GLY A 704 12.06 -46.29 12.75
CA GLY A 704 10.93 -47.02 12.16
C GLY A 704 10.21 -48.02 13.08
N ARG A 705 10.63 -48.18 14.34
CA ARG A 705 9.97 -49.10 15.31
C ARG A 705 9.45 -48.35 16.53
N SER A 706 8.15 -48.05 16.48
CA SER A 706 7.20 -47.84 17.60
C SER A 706 7.64 -46.95 18.77
N MET A 707 7.19 -45.69 18.76
CA MET A 707 6.71 -45.03 20.00
C MET A 707 5.19 -45.20 20.06
N GLY A 708 4.75 -46.35 20.54
CA GLY A 708 3.40 -46.54 21.07
C GLY A 708 3.45 -46.27 22.57
N PHE A 709 2.87 -45.16 23.01
CA PHE A 709 2.54 -44.98 24.43
C PHE A 709 1.24 -45.76 24.72
N VAL A 710 1.29 -46.61 25.74
CA VAL A 710 0.11 -47.16 26.45
C VAL A 710 -0.39 -46.11 27.43
#